data_AF-A0A091L7G9-F1
#
_entry.id   AF-A0A091L7G9-F1
#
_cell.length_a   1.000
_cell.length_b   1.000
_cell.length_c   1.000
_cell.angle_alpha   90.00
_cell.angle_beta   90.00
_cell.angle_gamma   90.00
#
_symmetry.space_group_name_H-M   'P 1'
#
loop_
_entity.id
_entity.type
_entity.pdbx_description
1 polymer ?
#
loop_
_entity_poly.entity_id
_entity_poly.type
_entity_poly.pdbx_seq_one_letter_code
_entity_poly.pdbx_strand_id
1 'polypeptide(L)'
;VVHEAVPSSTAAFFGTELLSTRVLGPEPFAACGHLEPITLRLRNILREYSEEGDLFAEIVQNAEDAGATVCRFLLDLRPCRKATSGLLDPSMAACHGPALWTYNNALFTEDDFCNITRVGAATKEGKAGQIGRFGLGFCSVYRVTDVPAVLSGDTLLIFDPNGTHLGKYIPKAGSAGIRLNFSSRPRILRAFAEQFWPYHGIFGCHLPEPGSFPGSLFRLPFRTEEEAVKSQICSEAFGTERIQSLGTSFLGSNRLLLLFLQRVREISLEMLPDMATSAEDTMRLATLRRKEIRDLGTPGDPPSWAAIEQLTAWEEACKTTWHYLVLVCQGNGECLELCHWHTQAGLHPLPPVAGVALPLALTADGKWVPRLDAEEGQVFCHLPMPVTSGLPIHVHGAFSILSNRKGLWDTAERGEWNRVLLHNAVPVAWLRALEHLRTMHETGELKNYDYHVFWPDTNTAHYPFTEAVTGFYQAVAARNGPKLFSDGCSWCSLQDARFLHQAVVRHPQLGVVAEHVFATTLPRPLLAVALPEHVQRGLGNAVDAGTYDWPRFYCELVLPNLEDLSVVDRDPLLLHALDMSHEDVDKVLKTVATPHGHLQFISCLVHPRSRTASLYDPKDGRFPTRDVFLSPEVLSQLERLGMVKDRMTLPELLERAKTVQLIWTEDRAQGCQRAACILELLRDAVEERVNNTMQAAFQTVPFLPGTLPTGENVLLPAAQLYHHLHAPLVGLIHPIFAPKMLGENFSLPKEVASFLGLDRQVPAATVLEQLQALSRSSNALPLEGLQDSTTYCYRHLHMLLLRDPSKWDEVASAAAQGEPFVLVDSRFVPVMDVAEMLAFEAAPYLYQLPEQYRPCSQLWKCVGLRHAFTWDDYARVLCNLAEKHAGEPLPAMELALALRLVSCGLMAENIKPDAYQTQQLFLPDQEGILRPWDKLHFNDTPWMPVDRDVVLCHEWLSRAAALHCGVPTTRHWALERSRLPTADLSLWVQPFGAHEDLPTRLKNILSEYPAVARDTVKELLQNADDAGAGLMHFVWDRRQHPTDATFNTNWNFLQGPALCIYNDSPFQQQDIEGIQRLGLGGKQGRQDVTGKYGLGFSTVFHFTDCPAFLTGDSALCVFDPHLCYVPGATTESPGGMFAVNSYFKRTFQDIYGTFLPSFFNLSQGVLFRLPLRTAAGANISRVSDMVVRDEDVMAMETLLAEEGESLVLFLRHLHTVVFSEI
;
A
#
# COMPACT_ATOMS: atom_id res chain seq x y z
N VAL A 1 40.46 26.63 -38.33
CA VAL A 1 39.88 25.64 -39.28
C VAL A 1 41.03 24.80 -39.79
N VAL A 2 40.89 23.47 -39.79
CA VAL A 2 41.93 22.54 -40.27
C VAL A 2 41.70 22.27 -41.77
N HIS A 3 42.74 21.86 -42.49
CA HIS A 3 42.65 21.57 -43.92
C HIS A 3 41.83 20.29 -44.18
N GLU A 4 40.99 20.30 -45.22
CA GLU A 4 40.01 19.24 -45.56
C GLU A 4 40.61 17.84 -45.74
N ALA A 5 41.89 17.76 -46.14
CA ALA A 5 42.65 16.52 -46.27
C ALA A 5 43.08 15.87 -44.92
N VAL A 6 42.72 16.45 -43.76
CA VAL A 6 43.00 15.89 -42.42
C VAL A 6 41.71 15.30 -41.84
N PRO A 7 41.64 13.97 -41.61
CA PRO A 7 40.44 13.35 -41.06
C PRO A 7 40.05 13.90 -39.68
N SER A 8 38.75 14.05 -39.42
CA SER A 8 38.21 14.63 -38.18
C SER A 8 38.68 13.89 -36.92
N SER A 9 38.84 12.57 -36.99
CA SER A 9 39.38 11.74 -35.92
C SER A 9 40.86 12.04 -35.61
N THR A 10 41.66 12.35 -36.63
CA THR A 10 43.06 12.78 -36.47
C THR A 10 43.14 14.19 -35.87
N ALA A 11 42.26 15.11 -36.28
CA ALA A 11 42.18 16.45 -35.69
C ALA A 11 41.81 16.39 -34.19
N ALA A 12 40.81 15.56 -33.83
CA ALA A 12 40.42 15.33 -32.44
C ALA A 12 41.55 14.68 -31.60
N PHE A 13 42.22 13.66 -32.15
CA PHE A 13 43.33 12.96 -31.47
C PHE A 13 44.49 13.89 -31.08
N PHE A 14 44.83 14.88 -31.92
CA PHE A 14 45.87 15.87 -31.61
C PHE A 14 45.38 17.05 -30.74
N GLY A 15 44.18 16.95 -30.14
CA GLY A 15 43.64 17.98 -29.25
C GLY A 15 43.18 19.24 -29.97
N THR A 16 42.88 19.17 -31.27
CA THR A 16 42.42 20.33 -32.04
C THR A 16 40.96 20.61 -31.74
N GLU A 17 40.71 21.73 -31.07
CA GLU A 17 39.37 22.19 -30.65
C GLU A 17 38.39 22.30 -31.84
N LEU A 18 37.21 21.67 -31.69
CA LEU A 18 36.17 21.71 -32.72
C LEU A 18 35.58 23.13 -32.84
N LEU A 19 35.16 23.50 -34.05
CA LEU A 19 34.57 24.81 -34.29
C LEU A 19 33.27 25.01 -33.50
N SER A 20 32.51 23.93 -33.26
CA SER A 20 31.34 23.93 -32.36
C SER A 20 31.71 24.25 -30.91
N THR A 21 32.73 23.58 -30.34
CA THR A 21 33.24 23.88 -28.98
C THR A 21 33.70 25.33 -28.85
N ARG A 22 34.33 25.87 -29.89
CA ARG A 22 34.83 27.25 -29.93
C ARG A 22 33.74 28.30 -30.17
N VAL A 23 32.59 27.90 -30.71
CA VAL A 23 31.37 28.70 -30.86
C VAL A 23 30.49 28.62 -29.62
N LEU A 24 30.51 27.49 -28.92
CA LEU A 24 29.92 27.24 -27.59
C LEU A 24 30.83 27.73 -26.45
N GLY A 25 31.78 28.64 -26.73
CA GLY A 25 32.59 29.29 -25.70
C GLY A 25 31.67 30.02 -24.72
N PRO A 26 31.60 29.61 -23.43
CA PRO A 26 30.50 30.02 -22.58
C PRO A 26 30.58 31.50 -22.18
N GLU A 27 29.51 32.25 -22.45
CA GLU A 27 29.10 33.29 -21.51
C GLU A 27 28.72 32.61 -20.17
N PRO A 28 28.95 33.28 -19.01
CA PRO A 28 29.17 32.59 -17.74
C PRO A 28 27.90 32.06 -17.08
N PHE A 29 27.41 30.93 -17.59
CA PHE A 29 26.32 30.15 -17.04
C PHE A 29 26.80 28.76 -16.61
N ALA A 30 26.26 28.28 -15.47
CA ALA A 30 26.73 27.06 -14.82
C ALA A 30 26.24 25.79 -15.54
N ALA A 31 26.93 24.67 -15.27
CA ALA A 31 26.41 23.36 -15.63
C ALA A 31 25.12 23.06 -14.85
N CYS A 32 24.17 22.40 -15.51
CA CYS A 32 22.87 22.01 -14.96
C CYS A 32 22.83 20.49 -14.85
N GLY A 33 22.07 19.96 -13.90
CA GLY A 33 21.95 18.52 -13.66
C GLY A 33 21.24 18.27 -12.33
N HIS A 34 20.60 17.10 -12.16
CA HIS A 34 20.12 16.70 -10.85
C HIS A 34 21.31 16.37 -9.94
N LEU A 35 21.48 17.09 -8.84
CA LEU A 35 22.55 16.86 -7.87
C LEU A 35 21.96 16.90 -6.46
N GLU A 36 22.01 15.76 -5.77
CA GLU A 36 21.86 15.70 -4.30
C GLU A 36 23.28 15.67 -3.71
N PRO A 37 23.80 16.78 -3.14
CA PRO A 37 25.07 16.73 -2.40
C PRO A 37 24.99 15.69 -1.30
N ILE A 38 26.06 14.91 -1.08
CA ILE A 38 26.03 13.83 -0.09
C ILE A 38 25.66 14.33 1.33
N THR A 39 26.02 15.57 1.66
CA THR A 39 25.62 16.25 2.89
C THR A 39 24.11 16.46 3.01
N LEU A 40 23.46 16.87 1.91
CA LEU A 40 22.01 17.05 1.83
C LEU A 40 21.29 15.70 1.92
N ARG A 41 21.77 14.68 1.20
CA ARG A 41 21.19 13.33 1.25
C ARG A 41 21.19 12.79 2.68
N LEU A 42 22.34 12.87 3.35
CA LEU A 42 22.48 12.46 4.76
C LEU A 42 21.55 13.29 5.66
N ARG A 43 21.43 14.60 5.45
CA ARG A 43 20.48 15.45 6.21
C ARG A 43 19.03 15.05 6.04
N ASN A 44 18.62 14.63 4.84
CA ASN A 44 17.25 14.20 4.58
C ASN A 44 16.96 12.82 5.20
N ILE A 45 17.92 11.88 5.12
CA ILE A 45 17.83 10.60 5.84
C ILE A 45 17.70 10.84 7.37
N LEU A 46 18.46 11.77 7.94
CA LEU A 46 18.37 12.15 9.36
C LEU A 46 17.08 12.90 9.76
N ARG A 47 16.20 13.24 8.80
CA ARG A 47 14.83 13.73 9.07
C ARG A 47 13.81 12.60 9.04
N GLU A 48 14.01 11.61 8.17
CA GLU A 48 13.18 10.41 8.05
C GLU A 48 13.34 9.51 9.29
N TYR A 49 14.58 9.34 9.76
CA TYR A 49 14.95 8.66 11.02
C TYR A 49 14.89 9.67 12.17
N SER A 50 13.92 9.54 13.08
CA SER A 50 13.58 10.63 14.02
C SER A 50 14.09 10.44 15.44
N GLU A 51 14.56 9.24 15.82
CA GLU A 51 14.86 8.92 17.21
C GLU A 51 16.34 8.55 17.42
N GLU A 52 16.85 8.74 18.63
CA GLU A 52 18.22 8.39 18.97
C GLU A 52 18.37 6.88 19.25
N GLY A 53 17.26 6.17 19.50
CA GLY A 53 17.21 4.71 19.61
C GLY A 53 17.48 3.98 18.28
N ASP A 54 17.10 4.58 17.15
CA ASP A 54 17.30 4.04 15.79
C ASP A 54 18.77 3.62 15.55
N LEU A 55 19.71 4.40 16.12
CA LEU A 55 21.16 4.18 16.05
C LEU A 55 21.58 2.81 16.58
N PHE A 56 21.09 2.41 17.76
CA PHE A 56 21.47 1.14 18.38
C PHE A 56 20.90 -0.04 17.58
N ALA A 57 19.66 0.06 17.13
CA ALA A 57 19.03 -0.94 16.29
C ALA A 57 19.81 -1.16 14.98
N GLU A 58 20.13 -0.08 14.25
CA GLU A 58 20.86 -0.16 12.98
C GLU A 58 22.29 -0.72 13.15
N ILE A 59 23.01 -0.38 14.22
CA ILE A 59 24.35 -0.93 14.48
C ILE A 59 24.30 -2.41 14.87
N VAL A 60 23.34 -2.81 15.72
CA VAL A 60 23.12 -4.23 16.05
C VAL A 60 22.73 -5.03 14.79
N GLN A 61 21.95 -4.43 13.89
CA GLN A 61 21.60 -5.10 12.63
C GLN A 61 22.80 -5.28 11.69
N ASN A 62 23.68 -4.27 11.58
CA ASN A 62 24.91 -4.39 10.80
C ASN A 62 25.85 -5.46 11.40
N ALA A 63 25.84 -5.66 12.72
CA ALA A 63 26.56 -6.75 13.38
C ALA A 63 25.93 -8.14 13.07
N GLU A 64 24.61 -8.27 13.09
CA GLU A 64 23.89 -9.50 12.72
C GLU A 64 24.15 -9.90 11.25
N ASP A 65 24.02 -8.94 10.32
CA ASP A 65 24.30 -9.12 8.89
C ASP A 65 25.73 -9.66 8.65
N ALA A 66 26.72 -9.05 9.31
CA ALA A 66 28.13 -9.43 9.25
C ALA A 66 28.44 -10.77 9.95
N GLY A 67 27.50 -11.31 10.72
CA GLY A 67 27.65 -12.62 11.37
C GLY A 67 28.20 -12.58 12.80
N ALA A 68 28.18 -11.43 13.46
CA ALA A 68 28.65 -11.28 14.83
C ALA A 68 27.75 -12.04 15.82
N THR A 69 28.30 -12.34 17.00
CA THR A 69 27.56 -12.93 18.13
C THR A 69 27.44 -11.98 19.33
N VAL A 70 28.24 -10.91 19.35
CA VAL A 70 28.27 -9.87 20.38
C VAL A 70 28.40 -8.50 19.72
N CYS A 71 27.63 -7.50 20.18
CA CYS A 71 27.77 -6.10 19.79
C CYS A 71 27.89 -5.19 21.02
N ARG A 72 29.02 -4.52 21.22
CA ARG A 72 29.29 -3.67 22.38
C ARG A 72 29.35 -2.20 22.00
N PHE A 73 28.91 -1.35 22.92
CA PHE A 73 28.90 0.10 22.81
C PHE A 73 29.70 0.68 23.98
N LEU A 74 30.45 1.74 23.74
CA LEU A 74 31.27 2.39 24.77
C LEU A 74 31.23 3.91 24.62
N LEU A 75 30.69 4.59 25.64
CA LEU A 75 30.72 6.05 25.78
C LEU A 75 32.09 6.47 26.31
N ASP A 76 32.97 6.92 25.41
CA ASP A 76 34.31 7.39 25.76
C ASP A 76 34.27 8.91 25.97
N LEU A 77 34.27 9.34 27.23
CA LEU A 77 34.16 10.75 27.62
C LEU A 77 35.53 11.43 27.79
N ARG A 78 36.64 10.72 27.53
CA ARG A 78 37.99 11.23 27.75
C ARG A 78 38.28 12.41 26.81
N PRO A 79 38.79 13.56 27.32
CA PRO A 79 39.16 14.69 26.47
C PRO A 79 40.46 14.40 25.68
N CYS A 80 40.73 15.19 24.64
CA CYS A 80 41.99 15.12 23.90
C CYS A 80 43.18 15.55 24.78
N ARG A 81 43.96 14.58 25.28
CA ARG A 81 45.06 14.77 26.25
C ARG A 81 46.47 14.82 25.63
N LYS A 82 46.59 14.77 24.30
CA LYS A 82 47.88 14.65 23.59
C LYS A 82 48.07 15.71 22.49
N ALA A 83 49.31 15.85 22.03
CA ALA A 83 49.68 16.84 21.02
C ALA A 83 49.23 16.42 19.61
N THR A 84 48.42 17.26 18.96
CA THR A 84 47.80 17.04 17.64
C THR A 84 48.75 17.26 16.45
N SER A 85 50.06 17.17 16.65
CA SER A 85 51.07 17.35 15.60
C SER A 85 51.26 16.12 14.69
N GLY A 86 50.76 14.94 15.10
CA GLY A 86 50.86 13.67 14.37
C GLY A 86 49.54 13.21 13.74
N LEU A 87 48.72 14.15 13.25
CA LEU A 87 47.43 13.90 12.60
C LEU A 87 47.56 13.85 11.07
N LEU A 88 46.61 13.19 10.40
CA LEU A 88 46.54 13.18 8.93
C LEU A 88 46.32 14.58 8.37
N ASP A 89 45.46 15.36 9.03
CA ASP A 89 45.27 16.79 8.79
C ASP A 89 45.10 17.51 10.13
N PRO A 90 45.61 18.74 10.33
CA PRO A 90 45.31 19.54 11.52
C PRO A 90 43.82 19.68 11.86
N SER A 91 42.92 19.69 10.86
CA SER A 91 41.47 19.75 11.12
C SER A 91 40.92 18.51 11.82
N MET A 92 41.57 17.34 11.71
CA MET A 92 41.16 16.11 12.41
C MET A 92 41.22 16.23 13.95
N ALA A 93 41.77 17.32 14.50
CA ALA A 93 41.89 17.53 15.94
C ALA A 93 40.55 17.53 16.70
N ALA A 94 39.45 17.96 16.07
CA ALA A 94 38.12 17.91 16.67
C ALA A 94 37.67 16.47 16.95
N CYS A 95 37.95 15.55 16.02
CA CYS A 95 37.61 14.12 16.08
C CYS A 95 38.34 13.34 17.20
N HIS A 96 39.20 13.99 17.98
CA HIS A 96 39.98 13.41 19.11
C HIS A 96 39.37 13.69 20.48
N GLY A 97 38.23 14.37 20.54
CA GLY A 97 37.42 14.49 21.75
C GLY A 97 36.63 13.21 22.11
N PRO A 98 35.65 13.35 23.02
CA PRO A 98 34.69 12.30 23.37
C PRO A 98 34.03 11.63 22.15
N ALA A 99 33.70 10.34 22.27
CA ALA A 99 33.13 9.54 21.18
C ALA A 99 32.22 8.40 21.69
N LEU A 100 31.24 8.03 20.87
CA LEU A 100 30.62 6.71 20.93
C LEU A 100 31.49 5.73 20.15
N TRP A 101 31.97 4.69 20.81
CA TRP A 101 32.57 3.52 20.17
C TRP A 101 31.54 2.41 20.02
N THR A 102 31.66 1.64 18.95
CA THR A 102 30.82 0.47 18.70
C THR A 102 31.70 -0.68 18.20
N TYR A 103 31.51 -1.88 18.71
CA TYR A 103 32.36 -3.05 18.43
C TYR A 103 31.50 -4.27 18.16
N ASN A 104 31.86 -5.06 17.16
CA ASN A 104 31.33 -6.41 17.00
C ASN A 104 32.44 -7.39 16.61
N ASN A 105 32.21 -8.68 16.89
CA ASN A 105 33.21 -9.74 16.68
C ASN A 105 33.19 -10.37 15.27
N ALA A 106 32.61 -9.70 14.28
CA ALA A 106 32.72 -10.06 12.87
C ALA A 106 33.74 -9.17 12.13
N LEU A 107 34.29 -9.68 11.03
CA LEU A 107 35.17 -8.94 10.13
C LEU A 107 34.37 -8.52 8.89
N PHE A 108 34.61 -7.30 8.40
CA PHE A 108 34.03 -6.82 7.15
C PHE A 108 34.65 -7.56 5.96
N THR A 109 33.82 -7.93 5.00
CA THR A 109 34.25 -8.34 3.66
C THR A 109 34.50 -7.12 2.77
N GLU A 110 35.14 -7.30 1.60
CA GLU A 110 35.21 -6.24 0.59
C GLU A 110 33.81 -5.81 0.11
N ASP A 111 32.84 -6.73 0.09
CA ASP A 111 31.43 -6.42 -0.16
C ASP A 111 30.89 -5.43 0.89
N ASP A 112 31.15 -5.67 2.18
CA ASP A 112 30.70 -4.77 3.26
C ASP A 112 31.39 -3.41 3.19
N PHE A 113 32.69 -3.38 2.90
CA PHE A 113 33.43 -2.13 2.65
C PHE A 113 32.90 -1.37 1.43
N CYS A 114 32.48 -2.04 0.36
CA CYS A 114 31.81 -1.38 -0.77
C CYS A 114 30.43 -0.86 -0.37
N ASN A 115 29.60 -1.67 0.29
CA ASN A 115 28.21 -1.33 0.59
C ASN A 115 28.10 -0.19 1.61
N ILE A 116 28.98 -0.11 2.61
CA ILE A 116 29.00 1.00 3.59
C ILE A 116 29.36 2.37 2.97
N THR A 117 29.91 2.41 1.74
CA THR A 117 30.13 3.67 1.01
C THR A 117 28.96 4.09 0.12
N ARG A 118 28.05 3.18 -0.21
CA ARG A 118 26.95 3.41 -1.15
C ARG A 118 25.69 3.78 -0.40
N VAL A 119 25.53 5.07 -0.11
CA VAL A 119 24.33 5.60 0.55
C VAL A 119 23.10 5.24 -0.30
N GLY A 120 22.05 4.70 0.32
CA GLY A 120 20.78 4.35 -0.31
C GLY A 120 20.80 3.19 -1.31
N ALA A 121 21.95 2.63 -1.70
CA ALA A 121 21.97 1.55 -2.69
C ALA A 121 21.50 0.23 -2.05
N ALA A 122 20.39 -0.32 -2.55
CA ALA A 122 19.75 -1.57 -2.12
C ALA A 122 20.54 -2.87 -2.42
N THR A 123 21.88 -2.80 -2.34
CA THR A 123 22.89 -3.84 -2.57
C THR A 123 22.75 -5.11 -1.73
N LYS A 124 21.88 -5.08 -0.70
CA LYS A 124 21.55 -6.22 0.17
C LYS A 124 20.15 -6.79 -0.10
N GLU A 125 19.32 -6.13 -0.91
CA GLU A 125 18.00 -6.67 -1.26
C GLU A 125 18.18 -7.95 -2.10
N GLY A 126 17.49 -9.02 -1.71
CA GLY A 126 17.66 -10.36 -2.28
C GLY A 126 18.84 -11.19 -1.74
N LYS A 127 19.74 -10.66 -0.89
CA LYS A 127 20.79 -11.46 -0.23
C LYS A 127 20.23 -12.23 0.97
N ALA A 128 19.99 -13.53 0.77
CA ALA A 128 19.45 -14.41 1.79
C ALA A 128 20.29 -14.39 3.10
N GLY A 129 19.62 -14.10 4.23
CA GLY A 129 20.28 -13.98 5.54
C GLY A 129 20.91 -12.62 5.83
N GLN A 130 20.60 -11.57 5.05
CA GLN A 130 20.88 -10.17 5.40
C GLN A 130 19.58 -9.39 5.60
N ILE A 131 19.56 -8.56 6.63
CA ILE A 131 18.40 -7.77 7.08
C ILE A 131 18.53 -6.31 6.58
N GLY A 132 19.75 -5.84 6.27
CA GLY A 132 20.08 -4.44 5.90
C GLY A 132 19.66 -3.96 4.51
N ARG A 133 18.40 -4.21 4.09
CA ARG A 133 17.88 -4.05 2.72
C ARG A 133 18.37 -2.79 1.97
N PHE A 134 18.12 -1.61 2.53
CA PHE A 134 18.25 -0.32 1.83
C PHE A 134 19.64 0.35 1.92
N GLY A 135 20.60 -0.20 2.66
CA GLY A 135 21.91 0.42 2.91
C GLY A 135 21.90 1.72 3.76
N LEU A 136 20.73 2.33 3.98
CA LEU A 136 20.56 3.59 4.72
C LEU A 136 20.98 3.53 6.18
N GLY A 137 20.91 2.35 6.82
CA GLY A 137 21.03 2.22 8.28
C GLY A 137 22.31 2.79 8.92
N PHE A 138 23.45 2.68 8.24
CA PHE A 138 24.70 3.29 8.71
C PHE A 138 24.63 4.82 8.75
N CYS A 139 23.78 5.46 7.94
CA CYS A 139 23.65 6.91 7.90
C CYS A 139 23.08 7.50 9.21
N SER A 140 22.43 6.69 10.04
CA SER A 140 21.97 7.08 11.39
C SER A 140 23.11 7.61 12.28
N VAL A 141 24.36 7.13 12.09
CA VAL A 141 25.52 7.61 12.87
C VAL A 141 25.79 9.10 12.68
N TYR A 142 25.36 9.68 11.54
CA TYR A 142 25.54 11.10 11.27
C TYR A 142 24.67 12.01 12.15
N ARG A 143 23.75 11.46 12.95
CA ARG A 143 23.11 12.20 14.04
C ARG A 143 24.12 12.59 15.12
N VAL A 144 25.06 11.69 15.41
CA VAL A 144 26.03 11.76 16.52
C VAL A 144 27.34 12.44 16.10
N THR A 145 27.79 12.22 14.87
CA THR A 145 29.11 12.65 14.37
C THR A 145 29.06 13.17 12.93
N ASP A 146 30.01 14.02 12.52
CA ASP A 146 30.24 14.32 11.11
C ASP A 146 31.34 13.47 10.47
N VAL A 147 32.18 12.80 11.28
CA VAL A 147 33.39 12.09 10.83
C VAL A 147 33.44 10.68 11.42
N PRO A 148 32.53 9.77 11.00
CA PRO A 148 32.57 8.39 11.45
C PRO A 148 33.79 7.67 10.85
N ALA A 149 34.43 6.82 11.64
CA ALA A 149 35.54 5.99 11.23
C ALA A 149 35.27 4.51 11.54
N VAL A 150 35.71 3.61 10.64
CA VAL A 150 35.41 2.17 10.70
C VAL A 150 36.69 1.38 10.49
N LEU A 151 37.15 0.71 11.55
CA LEU A 151 38.29 -0.21 11.55
C LEU A 151 37.77 -1.65 11.47
N SER A 152 38.21 -2.43 10.50
CA SER A 152 37.98 -3.88 10.48
C SER A 152 39.18 -4.60 9.89
N GLY A 153 39.66 -5.64 10.57
CA GLY A 153 40.90 -6.32 10.20
C GLY A 153 42.09 -5.36 10.15
N ASP A 154 42.67 -5.20 8.96
CA ASP A 154 43.82 -4.34 8.70
C ASP A 154 43.47 -2.99 8.04
N THR A 155 42.17 -2.71 7.87
CA THR A 155 41.67 -1.63 7.02
C THR A 155 40.85 -0.64 7.84
N LEU A 156 41.20 0.65 7.74
CA LEU A 156 40.48 1.77 8.35
C LEU A 156 39.86 2.64 7.26
N LEU A 157 38.56 2.91 7.41
CA LEU A 157 37.83 3.94 6.68
C LEU A 157 37.67 5.17 7.56
N ILE A 158 37.78 6.37 6.97
CA ILE A 158 37.36 7.63 7.60
C ILE A 158 36.51 8.39 6.58
N PHE A 159 35.26 8.67 6.95
CA PHE A 159 34.34 9.46 6.13
C PHE A 159 34.42 10.94 6.54
N ASP A 160 34.40 11.85 5.57
CA ASP A 160 34.28 13.30 5.81
C ASP A 160 33.37 13.92 4.74
N PRO A 161 32.05 13.64 4.79
CA PRO A 161 31.07 14.15 3.83
C PRO A 161 31.01 15.68 3.75
N ASN A 162 31.36 16.41 4.81
CA ASN A 162 31.45 17.87 4.80
C ASN A 162 32.75 18.39 4.14
N GLY A 163 33.77 17.54 3.95
CA GLY A 163 35.09 17.91 3.41
C GLY A 163 35.92 18.83 4.32
N THR A 164 35.49 19.02 5.57
CA THR A 164 36.04 20.02 6.51
C THR A 164 37.26 19.53 7.28
N HIS A 165 37.47 18.21 7.36
CA HIS A 165 38.48 17.57 8.21
C HIS A 165 39.63 16.95 7.41
N LEU A 166 39.36 16.51 6.17
CA LEU A 166 40.30 15.83 5.27
C LEU A 166 40.50 16.56 3.93
N GLY A 167 40.03 17.80 3.80
CA GLY A 167 39.97 18.56 2.54
C GLY A 167 41.28 18.75 1.75
N LYS A 168 42.46 18.43 2.30
CA LYS A 168 43.73 18.37 1.52
C LYS A 168 43.88 17.08 0.69
N TYR A 169 43.08 16.05 0.98
CA TYR A 169 43.19 14.70 0.41
C TYR A 169 41.97 14.28 -0.41
N ILE A 170 40.88 15.06 -0.38
CA ILE A 170 39.64 14.84 -1.15
C ILE A 170 39.67 15.77 -2.38
N PRO A 171 40.02 15.29 -3.59
CA PRO A 171 40.32 16.18 -4.73
C PRO A 171 39.08 16.53 -5.59
N LYS A 172 37.91 16.00 -5.24
CA LYS A 172 36.65 16.03 -6.00
C LYS A 172 35.45 15.93 -5.05
N ALA A 173 34.30 16.46 -5.44
CA ALA A 173 33.09 16.49 -4.61
C ALA A 173 32.45 15.09 -4.45
N GLY A 174 32.62 14.21 -5.44
CA GLY A 174 32.02 12.85 -5.43
C GLY A 174 32.75 11.76 -4.63
N SER A 175 33.67 12.07 -3.71
CA SER A 175 34.46 11.02 -2.99
C SER A 175 34.90 11.46 -1.58
N ALA A 176 33.92 11.70 -0.71
CA ALA A 176 34.12 12.39 0.56
C ALA A 176 34.62 11.48 1.72
N GLY A 177 35.84 10.97 1.59
CA GLY A 177 36.49 10.10 2.59
C GLY A 177 37.80 9.46 2.11
N ILE A 178 38.44 8.69 2.99
CA ILE A 178 39.70 7.98 2.71
C ILE A 178 39.66 6.51 3.17
N ARG A 179 40.28 5.61 2.38
CA ARG A 179 40.57 4.22 2.75
C ARG A 179 42.07 4.04 3.02
N LEU A 180 42.40 3.49 4.18
CA LEU A 180 43.76 3.19 4.63
C LEU A 180 43.89 1.68 4.93
N ASN A 181 44.91 1.03 4.38
CA ASN A 181 45.20 -0.38 4.64
C ASN A 181 46.59 -0.52 5.29
N PHE A 182 46.65 -1.14 6.47
CA PHE A 182 47.85 -1.19 7.29
C PHE A 182 48.82 -2.32 6.92
N SER A 183 48.34 -3.45 6.39
CA SER A 183 49.21 -4.55 5.93
C SER A 183 50.12 -4.12 4.78
N SER A 184 49.57 -3.38 3.81
CA SER A 184 50.33 -2.87 2.67
C SER A 184 51.23 -1.67 3.03
N ARG A 185 50.86 -0.87 4.04
CA ARG A 185 51.48 0.44 4.33
C ARG A 185 51.73 0.69 5.84
N PRO A 186 52.38 -0.22 6.60
CA PRO A 186 52.51 -0.12 8.06
C PRO A 186 53.34 1.08 8.56
N ARG A 187 53.99 1.82 7.66
CA ARG A 187 54.66 3.10 7.98
C ARG A 187 53.67 4.21 8.39
N ILE A 188 52.42 4.15 7.92
CA ILE A 188 51.41 5.19 8.20
C ILE A 188 51.12 5.30 9.71
N LEU A 189 51.05 4.16 10.40
CA LEU A 189 50.84 4.06 11.85
C LEU A 189 51.96 4.72 12.67
N ARG A 190 53.18 4.81 12.12
CA ARG A 190 54.32 5.49 12.77
C ARG A 190 54.43 6.96 12.39
N ALA A 191 54.05 7.31 11.16
CA ALA A 191 54.06 8.70 10.68
C ALA A 191 52.97 9.56 11.33
N PHE A 192 51.78 8.97 11.54
CA PHE A 192 50.61 9.63 12.12
C PHE A 192 50.17 8.91 13.41
N ALA A 193 51.12 8.56 14.27
CA ALA A 193 50.85 7.74 15.46
C ALA A 193 49.79 8.34 16.39
N GLU A 194 49.72 9.67 16.48
CA GLU A 194 48.72 10.35 17.30
C GLU A 194 47.31 10.26 16.70
N GLN A 195 47.16 10.23 15.36
CA GLN A 195 45.86 9.99 14.70
C GLN A 195 45.17 8.71 15.16
N PHE A 196 45.95 7.65 15.40
CA PHE A 196 45.45 6.33 15.79
C PHE A 196 45.50 6.09 17.30
N TRP A 197 46.05 7.02 18.09
CA TRP A 197 46.14 6.86 19.55
C TRP A 197 44.80 6.64 20.28
N PRO A 198 43.66 7.27 19.88
CA PRO A 198 42.38 7.04 20.57
C PRO A 198 41.91 5.58 20.58
N TYR A 199 42.34 4.78 19.60
CA TYR A 199 42.00 3.36 19.46
C TYR A 199 42.74 2.47 20.49
N HIS A 200 43.81 2.97 21.12
CA HIS A 200 44.67 2.15 21.98
C HIS A 200 43.93 1.65 23.24
N GLY A 201 43.90 0.33 23.41
CA GLY A 201 43.22 -0.37 24.51
C GLY A 201 41.71 -0.57 24.30
N ILE A 202 41.07 0.11 23.34
CA ILE A 202 39.63 0.03 23.11
C ILE A 202 39.26 -1.34 22.53
N PHE A 203 38.48 -2.11 23.29
CA PHE A 203 38.06 -3.49 22.96
C PHE A 203 39.21 -4.41 22.50
N GLY A 204 40.43 -4.21 23.04
CA GLY A 204 41.62 -4.99 22.66
C GLY A 204 42.31 -4.52 21.37
N CYS A 205 42.00 -3.32 20.86
CA CYS A 205 42.75 -2.72 19.76
C CYS A 205 44.10 -2.17 20.24
N HIS A 206 45.17 -2.48 19.52
CA HIS A 206 46.55 -2.11 19.88
C HIS A 206 47.14 -0.96 19.05
N LEU A 207 46.38 -0.39 18.09
CA LEU A 207 46.85 0.74 17.28
C LEU A 207 47.38 1.89 18.17
N PRO A 208 48.47 2.59 17.79
CA PRO A 208 49.22 2.53 16.52
C PRO A 208 50.20 1.35 16.37
N GLU A 209 50.19 0.33 17.25
CA GLU A 209 51.03 -0.86 17.04
C GLU A 209 50.55 -1.67 15.82
N PRO A 210 51.46 -2.27 15.02
CA PRO A 210 51.11 -2.95 13.79
C PRO A 210 50.49 -4.33 14.07
N GLY A 211 49.18 -4.45 13.86
CA GLY A 211 48.43 -5.69 13.92
C GLY A 211 47.09 -5.59 13.17
N SER A 212 46.46 -6.73 12.91
CA SER A 212 45.08 -6.80 12.40
C SER A 212 44.12 -6.88 13.59
N PHE A 213 43.05 -6.10 13.58
CA PHE A 213 42.03 -6.10 14.62
C PHE A 213 41.01 -7.24 14.37
N PRO A 214 40.83 -8.19 15.32
CA PRO A 214 40.00 -9.39 15.11
C PRO A 214 38.51 -9.12 15.34
N GLY A 215 37.95 -8.21 14.55
CA GLY A 215 36.55 -7.78 14.61
C GLY A 215 36.36 -6.46 13.85
N SER A 216 35.26 -5.77 14.12
CA SER A 216 34.94 -4.46 13.54
C SER A 216 34.68 -3.45 14.65
N LEU A 217 35.32 -2.27 14.54
CA LEU A 217 35.33 -1.20 15.53
C LEU A 217 35.04 0.14 14.87
N PHE A 218 33.94 0.77 15.27
CA PHE A 218 33.49 2.07 14.80
C PHE A 218 33.85 3.12 15.86
N ARG A 219 34.41 4.26 15.43
CA ARG A 219 34.58 5.47 16.24
C ARG A 219 33.65 6.55 15.71
N LEU A 220 32.78 7.07 16.57
CA LEU A 220 31.82 8.13 16.27
C LEU A 220 32.10 9.33 17.22
N PRO A 221 33.03 10.24 16.89
CA PRO A 221 33.33 11.42 17.71
C PRO A 221 32.09 12.30 17.88
N PHE A 222 31.74 12.69 19.10
CA PHE A 222 30.54 13.49 19.37
C PHE A 222 30.70 14.90 18.78
N ARG A 223 29.76 15.31 17.92
CA ARG A 223 29.80 16.61 17.24
C ARG A 223 29.81 17.77 18.22
N THR A 224 30.79 18.68 18.10
CA THR A 224 30.87 19.90 18.92
C THR A 224 29.96 21.03 18.40
N GLU A 225 29.75 22.08 19.20
CA GLU A 225 29.01 23.28 18.78
C GLU A 225 29.67 23.96 17.57
N GLU A 226 31.01 24.01 17.52
CA GLU A 226 31.76 24.60 16.41
C GLU A 226 31.72 23.75 15.13
N GLU A 227 31.42 22.46 15.22
CA GLU A 227 31.14 21.58 14.09
C GLU A 227 29.68 21.70 13.65
N ALA A 228 28.72 21.74 14.58
CA ALA A 228 27.28 21.90 14.30
C ALA A 228 26.94 23.18 13.53
N VAL A 229 27.64 24.29 13.81
CA VAL A 229 27.50 25.56 13.05
C VAL A 229 28.03 25.45 11.61
N LYS A 230 28.88 24.47 11.30
CA LYS A 230 29.50 24.28 9.97
C LYS A 230 28.95 23.06 9.20
N SER A 231 28.38 22.08 9.89
CA SER A 231 27.89 20.85 9.28
C SER A 231 26.69 21.14 8.40
N GLN A 232 26.77 20.69 7.15
CA GLN A 232 25.65 20.73 6.22
C GLN A 232 24.65 19.58 6.46
N ILE A 233 25.01 18.62 7.32
CA ILE A 233 24.27 17.39 7.60
C ILE A 233 23.34 17.55 8.79
N CYS A 234 23.88 17.95 9.94
CA CYS A 234 23.12 18.10 11.18
C CYS A 234 23.60 19.34 11.94
N SER A 235 22.70 20.29 12.12
CA SER A 235 22.96 21.57 12.80
C SER A 235 22.81 21.50 14.32
N GLU A 236 22.88 20.30 14.91
CA GLU A 236 22.78 20.07 16.35
C GLU A 236 24.09 19.45 16.87
N ALA A 237 24.64 20.02 17.93
CA ALA A 237 25.72 19.38 18.68
C ALA A 237 25.22 18.16 19.46
N PHE A 238 26.13 17.23 19.76
CA PHE A 238 25.85 16.07 20.60
C PHE A 238 26.39 16.28 22.02
N GLY A 239 25.84 17.30 22.69
CA GLY A 239 26.27 17.75 24.02
C GLY A 239 25.95 16.79 25.17
N THR A 240 26.48 17.09 26.36
CA THR A 240 26.49 16.20 27.54
C THR A 240 25.12 15.64 27.93
N GLU A 241 24.04 16.42 27.83
CA GLU A 241 22.68 15.96 28.16
C GLU A 241 22.20 14.84 27.21
N ARG A 242 22.55 14.92 25.92
CA ARG A 242 22.24 13.88 24.92
C ARG A 242 23.10 12.64 25.14
N ILE A 243 24.38 12.81 25.48
CA ILE A 243 25.28 11.70 25.84
C ILE A 243 24.74 10.95 27.07
N GLN A 244 24.24 11.65 28.08
CA GLN A 244 23.62 11.05 29.26
C GLN A 244 22.28 10.36 28.91
N SER A 245 21.42 11.01 28.12
CA SER A 245 20.17 10.43 27.60
C SER A 245 20.40 9.13 26.82
N LEU A 246 21.38 9.12 25.92
CA LEU A 246 21.79 7.95 25.14
C LEU A 246 22.29 6.79 26.04
N GLY A 247 22.85 7.13 27.21
CA GLY A 247 23.20 6.17 28.25
C GLY A 247 21.99 5.59 28.98
N THR A 248 21.14 6.45 29.54
CA THR A 248 20.01 6.05 30.39
C THR A 248 18.84 5.43 29.62
N SER A 249 18.68 5.77 28.33
CA SER A 249 17.64 5.18 27.46
C SER A 249 18.00 3.80 26.91
N PHE A 250 19.26 3.35 27.04
CA PHE A 250 19.78 2.18 26.33
C PHE A 250 18.93 0.92 26.56
N LEU A 251 18.61 0.54 27.80
CA LEU A 251 17.77 -0.64 28.03
C LEU A 251 16.28 -0.36 27.75
N GLY A 252 15.81 0.88 27.95
CA GLY A 252 14.40 1.25 27.70
C GLY A 252 13.96 0.90 26.28
N SER A 253 14.63 1.46 25.28
CA SER A 253 14.30 1.21 23.87
C SER A 253 14.83 -0.14 23.35
N ASN A 254 15.98 -0.63 23.83
CA ASN A 254 16.67 -1.75 23.18
C ASN A 254 16.46 -3.13 23.83
N ARG A 255 15.73 -3.24 24.95
CA ARG A 255 15.49 -4.54 25.64
C ARG A 255 14.96 -5.67 24.76
N LEU A 256 14.27 -5.36 23.66
CA LEU A 256 13.69 -6.34 22.73
C LEU A 256 14.55 -6.57 21.47
N LEU A 257 15.64 -5.83 21.22
CA LEU A 257 16.47 -5.99 20.01
C LEU A 257 16.91 -7.45 19.81
N LEU A 258 17.27 -8.13 20.89
CA LEU A 258 17.75 -9.51 20.83
C LEU A 258 16.66 -10.57 20.64
N LEU A 259 15.36 -10.24 20.61
CA LEU A 259 14.30 -11.25 20.69
C LEU A 259 14.27 -12.22 19.48
N PHE A 260 14.32 -11.70 18.25
CA PHE A 260 14.19 -12.49 17.02
C PHE A 260 15.46 -12.57 16.15
N LEU A 261 16.60 -12.03 16.60
CA LEU A 261 17.90 -12.20 15.94
C LEU A 261 18.37 -13.67 15.96
N GLN A 262 19.23 -14.07 15.04
CA GLN A 262 19.71 -15.46 14.93
C GLN A 262 21.12 -15.63 15.52
N ARG A 263 22.00 -14.63 15.36
CA ARG A 263 23.44 -14.73 15.63
C ARG A 263 23.88 -13.91 16.84
N VAL A 264 23.52 -12.62 16.91
CA VAL A 264 23.84 -11.73 18.03
C VAL A 264 23.02 -12.14 19.25
N ARG A 265 23.73 -12.47 20.34
CA ARG A 265 23.14 -12.99 21.60
C ARG A 265 23.47 -12.13 22.82
N GLU A 266 24.38 -11.16 22.70
CA GLU A 266 24.80 -10.25 23.76
C GLU A 266 25.00 -8.84 23.19
N ILE A 267 24.37 -7.85 23.83
CA ILE A 267 24.70 -6.42 23.64
C ILE A 267 25.02 -5.77 24.98
N SER A 268 25.97 -4.83 25.00
CA SER A 268 26.35 -4.13 26.24
C SER A 268 26.68 -2.67 25.98
N LEU A 269 26.37 -1.81 26.96
CA LEU A 269 26.81 -0.43 27.00
C LEU A 269 27.77 -0.22 28.18
N GLU A 270 28.93 0.34 27.86
CA GLU A 270 30.02 0.63 28.80
C GLU A 270 30.40 2.12 28.69
N MET A 271 31.16 2.65 29.65
CA MET A 271 31.52 4.07 29.72
C MET A 271 32.94 4.24 30.28
N LEU A 272 33.75 5.07 29.61
CA LEU A 272 35.00 5.61 30.15
C LEU A 272 34.75 7.05 30.59
N PRO A 273 34.83 7.39 31.89
CA PRO A 273 34.63 8.76 32.35
C PRO A 273 35.73 9.70 31.84
N ASP A 274 35.44 11.00 31.85
CA ASP A 274 36.33 12.09 31.42
C ASP A 274 37.70 12.07 32.13
N MET A 275 37.71 11.65 33.39
CA MET A 275 38.91 11.52 34.23
C MET A 275 39.75 10.26 33.93
N ALA A 276 39.21 9.24 33.24
CA ALA A 276 39.89 7.97 32.96
C ALA A 276 41.28 8.13 32.29
N THR A 277 42.19 7.21 32.60
CA THR A 277 43.58 7.19 32.13
C THR A 277 43.92 5.95 31.31
N SER A 278 43.29 4.82 31.60
CA SER A 278 43.42 3.53 30.91
C SER A 278 42.08 3.14 30.27
N ALA A 279 42.09 2.16 29.35
CA ALA A 279 40.87 1.46 28.95
C ALA A 279 40.37 0.51 30.07
N GLU A 280 41.22 0.20 31.05
CA GLU A 280 40.86 -0.59 32.24
C GLU A 280 39.93 0.17 33.21
N ASP A 281 39.84 1.50 33.10
CA ASP A 281 38.92 2.35 33.87
C ASP A 281 37.45 2.26 33.37
N THR A 282 37.14 1.33 32.46
CA THR A 282 35.82 1.18 31.82
C THR A 282 34.77 0.69 32.82
N MET A 283 33.72 1.48 33.00
CA MET A 283 32.55 1.14 33.82
C MET A 283 31.46 0.52 32.94
N ARG A 284 30.89 -0.61 33.35
CA ARG A 284 29.75 -1.21 32.64
C ARG A 284 28.46 -0.57 33.12
N LEU A 285 27.72 0.07 32.21
CA LEU A 285 26.41 0.65 32.51
C LEU A 285 25.32 -0.42 32.42
N ALA A 286 25.25 -1.09 31.27
CA ALA A 286 24.20 -2.04 30.96
C ALA A 286 24.70 -3.25 30.16
N THR A 287 23.99 -4.37 30.26
CA THR A 287 24.15 -5.53 29.36
C THR A 287 22.80 -6.19 29.18
N LEU A 288 22.47 -6.57 27.95
CA LEU A 288 21.31 -7.39 27.59
C LEU A 288 21.82 -8.65 26.89
N ARG A 289 21.32 -9.82 27.30
CA ARG A 289 21.71 -11.11 26.71
C ARG A 289 20.49 -11.99 26.49
N ARG A 290 20.42 -12.63 25.32
CA ARG A 290 19.52 -13.75 25.07
C ARG A 290 20.19 -15.07 25.43
N LYS A 291 19.44 -15.95 26.07
CA LYS A 291 19.85 -17.33 26.32
C LYS A 291 18.65 -18.27 26.17
N GLU A 292 18.81 -19.22 25.27
CA GLU A 292 17.91 -20.36 25.13
C GLU A 292 17.86 -21.15 26.46
N ILE A 293 16.66 -21.39 26.97
CA ILE A 293 16.40 -22.17 28.20
C ILE A 293 15.99 -23.59 27.87
N ARG A 294 15.20 -23.77 26.81
CA ARG A 294 14.65 -25.04 26.37
C ARG A 294 14.33 -24.98 24.88
N ASP A 295 14.96 -25.85 24.10
CA ASP A 295 14.51 -26.20 22.76
C ASP A 295 13.18 -26.97 22.84
N LEU A 296 12.24 -26.62 21.97
CA LEU A 296 10.92 -27.24 21.81
C LEU A 296 10.72 -27.78 20.37
N GLY A 297 11.75 -27.69 19.52
CA GLY A 297 11.73 -28.15 18.14
C GLY A 297 11.52 -29.66 18.01
N THR A 298 10.76 -30.05 16.98
CA THR A 298 10.50 -31.44 16.59
C THR A 298 11.65 -32.00 15.74
N PRO A 299 12.34 -33.06 16.17
CA PRO A 299 13.48 -33.61 15.41
C PRO A 299 13.05 -34.19 14.05
N GLY A 300 13.35 -33.45 12.97
CA GLY A 300 13.11 -33.88 11.59
C GLY A 300 12.14 -33.00 10.79
N ASP A 301 11.48 -32.03 11.42
CA ASP A 301 10.71 -31.00 10.70
C ASP A 301 11.64 -30.02 9.95
N PRO A 302 11.15 -29.31 8.91
CA PRO A 302 11.86 -28.16 8.34
C PRO A 302 12.13 -27.10 9.42
N PRO A 303 13.17 -26.24 9.26
CA PRO A 303 13.76 -25.47 10.35
C PRO A 303 12.83 -24.40 10.94
N SER A 304 11.96 -24.81 11.86
CA SER A 304 11.16 -23.93 12.72
C SER A 304 11.84 -23.79 14.08
N TRP A 305 12.29 -22.58 14.41
CA TRP A 305 12.85 -22.24 15.72
C TRP A 305 11.71 -22.14 16.74
N ALA A 306 11.59 -23.15 17.61
CA ALA A 306 10.63 -23.22 18.70
C ALA A 306 11.40 -23.36 20.02
N ALA A 307 11.38 -22.35 20.88
CA ALA A 307 12.17 -22.35 22.11
C ALA A 307 11.57 -21.47 23.20
N ILE A 308 11.89 -21.77 24.46
CA ILE A 308 11.74 -20.81 25.56
C ILE A 308 13.05 -20.02 25.66
N GLU A 309 12.98 -18.75 25.27
CA GLU A 309 14.10 -17.81 25.28
C GLU A 309 14.06 -16.92 26.54
N GLN A 310 15.22 -16.75 27.18
CA GLN A 310 15.40 -15.83 28.30
C GLN A 310 16.14 -14.58 27.82
N LEU A 311 15.50 -13.43 27.93
CA LEU A 311 16.17 -12.13 27.86
C LEU A 311 16.54 -11.72 29.29
N THR A 312 17.84 -11.44 29.53
CA THR A 312 18.32 -10.93 30.81
C THR A 312 18.97 -9.57 30.59
N ALA A 313 18.56 -8.58 31.38
CA ALA A 313 19.26 -7.32 31.49
C ALA A 313 19.97 -7.22 32.85
N TRP A 314 21.17 -6.63 32.83
CA TRP A 314 21.90 -6.16 33.99
C TRP A 314 22.10 -4.66 33.84
N GLU A 315 21.82 -3.90 34.90
CA GLU A 315 21.95 -2.45 34.96
C GLU A 315 22.38 -2.08 36.38
N GLU A 316 23.54 -1.43 36.52
CA GLU A 316 24.20 -1.23 37.82
C GLU A 316 24.28 -2.53 38.66
N ALA A 317 23.53 -2.61 39.77
CA ALA A 317 23.39 -3.79 40.63
C ALA A 317 22.06 -4.56 40.41
N CYS A 318 21.17 -4.04 39.56
CA CYS A 318 19.88 -4.64 39.23
C CYS A 318 20.02 -5.70 38.13
N LYS A 319 19.22 -6.77 38.26
CA LYS A 319 19.09 -7.82 37.24
C LYS A 319 17.61 -8.05 36.93
N THR A 320 17.19 -7.69 35.72
CA THR A 320 15.83 -7.92 35.23
C THR A 320 15.84 -9.10 34.26
N THR A 321 14.77 -9.88 34.21
CA THR A 321 14.72 -11.10 33.39
C THR A 321 13.30 -11.31 32.86
N TRP A 322 13.19 -11.51 31.55
CA TRP A 322 11.95 -11.81 30.83
C TRP A 322 12.11 -13.19 30.16
N HIS A 323 11.01 -13.90 30.00
CA HIS A 323 10.98 -15.18 29.28
C HIS A 323 9.90 -15.12 28.20
N TYR A 324 10.19 -15.71 27.05
CA TYR A 324 9.28 -15.76 25.91
C TYR A 324 9.27 -17.17 25.33
N LEU A 325 8.08 -17.71 25.09
CA LEU A 325 7.92 -18.82 24.16
C LEU A 325 7.99 -18.23 22.75
N VAL A 326 9.15 -18.36 22.12
CA VAL A 326 9.41 -17.91 20.74
C VAL A 326 9.13 -19.08 19.81
N LEU A 327 8.34 -18.85 18.76
CA LEU A 327 8.09 -19.84 17.72
C LEU A 327 8.06 -19.19 16.34
N VAL A 328 8.99 -19.60 15.47
CA VAL A 328 9.15 -19.11 14.09
C VAL A 328 8.97 -20.28 13.14
N CYS A 329 8.07 -20.14 12.15
CA CYS A 329 7.73 -21.15 11.16
C CYS A 329 7.91 -20.62 9.74
N GLN A 330 8.17 -21.54 8.81
CA GLN A 330 7.96 -21.29 7.39
C GLN A 330 6.46 -21.39 7.09
N GLY A 331 5.92 -20.42 6.34
CA GLY A 331 4.55 -20.44 5.83
C GLY A 331 4.35 -21.55 4.80
N ASN A 332 3.10 -21.95 4.60
CA ASN A 332 2.67 -23.02 3.71
C ASN A 332 1.67 -22.49 2.64
N GLY A 333 1.30 -23.35 1.69
CA GLY A 333 0.30 -23.04 0.65
C GLY A 333 0.58 -21.73 -0.08
N GLU A 334 -0.40 -20.82 -0.04
CA GLU A 334 -0.36 -19.48 -0.64
C GLU A 334 0.94 -18.71 -0.35
N CYS A 335 1.52 -18.80 0.85
CA CYS A 335 2.79 -18.12 1.16
C CYS A 335 3.97 -18.65 0.35
N LEU A 336 4.00 -19.96 0.04
CA LEU A 336 5.01 -20.58 -0.81
C LEU A 336 4.73 -20.32 -2.28
N GLU A 337 3.46 -20.36 -2.68
CA GLU A 337 3.05 -20.12 -4.07
C GLU A 337 3.30 -18.66 -4.49
N LEU A 338 2.97 -17.67 -3.64
CA LEU A 338 3.30 -16.27 -3.89
C LEU A 338 4.82 -16.02 -3.90
N CYS A 339 5.56 -16.66 -2.98
CA CYS A 339 7.04 -16.59 -2.96
C CYS A 339 7.65 -17.16 -4.26
N HIS A 340 7.15 -18.31 -4.73
CA HIS A 340 7.55 -18.90 -6.01
C HIS A 340 7.14 -18.04 -7.21
N TRP A 341 5.97 -17.41 -7.18
CA TRP A 341 5.52 -16.49 -8.22
C TRP A 341 6.41 -15.25 -8.30
N HIS A 342 6.69 -14.58 -7.18
CA HIS A 342 7.66 -13.47 -7.13
C HIS A 342 9.03 -13.89 -7.68
N THR A 343 9.51 -15.09 -7.31
CA THR A 343 10.77 -15.65 -7.84
C THR A 343 10.75 -15.82 -9.36
N GLN A 344 9.60 -16.19 -9.94
CA GLN A 344 9.41 -16.34 -11.39
C GLN A 344 9.22 -15.00 -12.12
N ALA A 345 8.61 -14.01 -11.44
CA ALA A 345 8.44 -12.64 -11.93
C ALA A 345 9.74 -11.80 -11.86
N GLY A 346 10.86 -12.36 -11.38
CA GLY A 346 12.14 -11.67 -11.25
C GLY A 346 12.25 -10.76 -10.01
N LEU A 347 11.20 -10.71 -9.19
CA LEU A 347 11.15 -9.93 -7.95
C LEU A 347 11.94 -10.66 -6.85
N HIS A 348 12.69 -9.92 -6.03
CA HIS A 348 13.49 -10.51 -4.96
C HIS A 348 12.59 -11.09 -3.85
N PRO A 349 12.48 -12.42 -3.72
CA PRO A 349 11.49 -13.02 -2.83
C PRO A 349 11.94 -12.90 -1.38
N LEU A 350 11.01 -12.49 -0.51
CA LEU A 350 11.20 -12.63 0.92
C LEU A 350 11.01 -14.10 1.32
N PRO A 351 11.78 -14.62 2.30
CA PRO A 351 11.54 -15.95 2.81
C PRO A 351 10.15 -15.97 3.46
N PRO A 352 9.27 -16.94 3.14
CA PRO A 352 7.92 -17.00 3.71
C PRO A 352 8.03 -17.49 5.15
N VAL A 353 8.41 -16.60 6.05
CA VAL A 353 8.75 -16.91 7.44
C VAL A 353 8.07 -15.90 8.36
N ALA A 354 7.32 -16.43 9.31
CA ALA A 354 6.60 -15.69 10.32
C ALA A 354 6.82 -16.33 11.69
N GLY A 355 6.58 -15.57 12.75
CA GLY A 355 6.76 -16.06 14.11
C GLY A 355 6.01 -15.24 15.13
N VAL A 356 5.96 -15.79 16.33
CA VAL A 356 5.33 -15.20 17.51
C VAL A 356 6.26 -15.32 18.71
N ALA A 357 6.11 -14.42 19.69
CA ALA A 357 6.71 -14.59 21.00
C ALA A 357 5.68 -14.28 22.11
N LEU A 358 5.35 -15.31 22.89
CA LEU A 358 4.34 -15.26 23.94
C LEU A 358 5.04 -15.02 25.30
N PRO A 359 4.70 -13.95 26.05
CA PRO A 359 5.43 -13.58 27.28
C PRO A 359 5.08 -14.51 28.45
N LEU A 360 6.11 -15.06 29.10
CA LEU A 360 6.00 -15.99 30.23
C LEU A 360 6.76 -15.48 31.46
N ALA A 361 6.34 -15.95 32.64
CA ALA A 361 7.09 -15.78 33.89
C ALA A 361 7.38 -17.15 34.52
N LEU A 362 8.54 -17.26 35.18
CA LEU A 362 8.97 -18.46 35.92
C LEU A 362 8.65 -18.27 37.41
N THR A 363 7.89 -19.19 37.99
CA THR A 363 7.51 -19.17 39.41
C THR A 363 8.63 -19.71 40.31
N ALA A 364 8.53 -19.43 41.61
CA ALA A 364 9.50 -19.90 42.61
C ALA A 364 9.58 -21.44 42.73
N ASP A 365 8.54 -22.18 42.31
CA ASP A 365 8.55 -23.64 42.22
C ASP A 365 9.05 -24.19 40.85
N GLY A 366 9.65 -23.33 40.02
CA GLY A 366 10.27 -23.71 38.75
C GLY A 366 9.29 -24.01 37.61
N LYS A 367 8.06 -23.50 37.71
CA LYS A 367 6.99 -23.69 36.72
C LYS A 367 6.71 -22.41 35.94
N TRP A 368 6.06 -22.53 34.80
CA TRP A 368 5.70 -21.40 33.97
C TRP A 368 4.29 -20.89 34.32
N VAL A 369 4.08 -19.59 34.14
CA VAL A 369 2.75 -18.96 34.09
C VAL A 369 2.73 -17.94 32.93
N PRO A 370 1.56 -17.65 32.33
CA PRO A 370 1.40 -16.53 31.41
C PRO A 370 1.74 -15.20 32.08
N ARG A 371 2.35 -14.27 31.34
CA ARG A 371 2.64 -12.92 31.85
C ARG A 371 1.67 -11.89 31.28
N LEU A 372 0.64 -11.56 32.07
CA LEU A 372 -0.44 -10.62 31.71
C LEU A 372 -0.07 -9.14 31.89
N ASP A 373 0.98 -8.81 32.64
CA ASP A 373 1.54 -7.45 32.79
C ASP A 373 2.59 -7.12 31.72
N ALA A 374 2.52 -7.80 30.57
CA ALA A 374 3.39 -7.50 29.42
C ALA A 374 2.94 -6.22 28.70
N GLU A 375 3.86 -5.62 27.95
CA GLU A 375 3.55 -4.52 27.03
C GLU A 375 2.77 -5.00 25.80
N GLU A 376 2.18 -4.05 25.07
CA GLU A 376 1.49 -4.29 23.80
C GLU A 376 2.32 -5.12 22.82
N GLY A 377 1.63 -5.84 21.93
CA GLY A 377 2.23 -6.71 20.93
C GLY A 377 3.12 -5.99 19.92
N GLN A 378 4.38 -5.75 20.27
CA GLN A 378 5.37 -5.16 19.36
C GLN A 378 5.57 -6.01 18.10
N VAL A 379 5.77 -5.33 16.97
CA VAL A 379 6.00 -5.93 15.64
C VAL A 379 7.49 -5.99 15.33
N PHE A 380 7.94 -7.07 14.69
CA PHE A 380 9.34 -7.32 14.36
C PHE A 380 9.53 -7.72 12.88
N CYS A 381 10.57 -7.16 12.27
CA CYS A 381 11.19 -7.70 11.07
C CYS A 381 12.67 -7.99 11.42
N HIS A 382 12.90 -9.12 12.08
CA HIS A 382 14.09 -9.50 12.87
C HIS A 382 14.39 -8.59 14.08
N LEU A 383 14.38 -7.27 13.89
CA LEU A 383 14.41 -6.26 14.96
C LEU A 383 13.01 -5.68 15.22
N PRO A 384 12.75 -5.14 16.43
CA PRO A 384 11.51 -4.45 16.72
C PRO A 384 11.37 -3.20 15.86
N MET A 385 10.20 -3.03 15.27
CA MET A 385 9.77 -1.81 14.57
C MET A 385 8.99 -0.92 15.56
N PRO A 386 8.90 0.41 15.34
CA PRO A 386 8.05 1.30 16.14
C PRO A 386 6.57 1.19 15.75
N VAL A 387 6.05 -0.05 15.72
CA VAL A 387 4.68 -0.41 15.35
C VAL A 387 4.14 -1.37 16.41
N THR A 388 3.02 -1.04 17.05
CA THR A 388 2.29 -1.96 17.94
C THR A 388 1.13 -2.61 17.17
N SER A 389 0.98 -3.93 17.31
CA SER A 389 -0.07 -4.69 16.63
C SER A 389 -1.41 -4.69 17.37
N GLY A 390 -1.43 -4.28 18.64
CA GLY A 390 -2.60 -4.38 19.51
C GLY A 390 -2.97 -5.81 19.93
N LEU A 391 -2.09 -6.78 19.68
CA LEU A 391 -2.26 -8.21 20.01
C LEU A 391 -1.60 -8.54 21.37
N PRO A 392 -2.02 -9.63 22.07
CA PRO A 392 -1.42 -10.08 23.34
C PRO A 392 -0.07 -10.79 23.17
N ILE A 393 0.56 -10.69 21.99
CA ILE A 393 1.80 -11.37 21.62
C ILE A 393 2.69 -10.45 20.79
N HIS A 394 4.00 -10.69 20.83
CA HIS A 394 4.91 -10.08 19.86
C HIS A 394 4.82 -10.85 18.53
N VAL A 395 4.75 -10.13 17.40
CA VAL A 395 4.62 -10.72 16.05
C VAL A 395 5.88 -10.45 15.24
N HIS A 396 6.44 -11.50 14.64
CA HIS A 396 7.58 -11.45 13.74
C HIS A 396 7.18 -11.87 12.33
N GLY A 397 7.72 -11.20 11.32
CA GLY A 397 7.59 -11.62 9.93
C GLY A 397 8.70 -11.09 9.05
N ALA A 398 8.96 -11.80 7.95
CA ALA A 398 9.78 -11.31 6.85
C ALA A 398 9.01 -10.25 6.03
N PHE A 399 8.58 -9.17 6.69
CA PHE A 399 7.67 -8.17 6.12
C PHE A 399 8.36 -7.27 5.09
N SER A 400 7.57 -6.79 4.13
CA SER A 400 7.88 -5.60 3.33
C SER A 400 7.68 -4.36 4.20
N ILE A 401 8.71 -3.55 4.35
CA ILE A 401 8.71 -2.38 5.25
C ILE A 401 9.08 -1.12 4.47
N LEU A 402 8.64 0.04 4.97
CA LEU A 402 9.03 1.33 4.41
C LEU A 402 10.55 1.55 4.52
N SER A 403 11.11 2.38 3.65
CA SER A 403 12.53 2.76 3.61
C SER A 403 13.06 3.28 4.96
N ASN A 404 12.22 4.04 5.67
CA ASN A 404 12.47 4.57 7.03
C ASN A 404 12.18 3.57 8.17
N ARG A 405 11.76 2.33 7.87
CA ARG A 405 11.40 1.24 8.80
C ARG A 405 10.27 1.52 9.80
N LYS A 406 9.54 2.63 9.69
CA LYS A 406 8.50 3.04 10.66
C LYS A 406 7.11 2.48 10.38
N GLY A 407 6.93 1.80 9.27
CA GLY A 407 5.67 1.17 8.89
C GLY A 407 5.89 -0.07 8.03
N LEU A 408 4.86 -0.92 7.98
CA LEU A 408 4.74 -1.95 6.97
C LEU A 408 4.34 -1.31 5.64
N TRP A 409 4.69 -1.96 4.53
CA TRP A 409 4.12 -1.61 3.23
C TRP A 409 2.68 -2.14 3.13
N ASP A 410 1.75 -1.33 2.64
CA ASP A 410 0.30 -1.60 2.61
C ASP A 410 -0.28 -1.71 1.19
N THR A 411 0.40 -1.14 0.21
CA THR A 411 -0.02 -1.01 -1.19
C THR A 411 0.71 -1.95 -2.15
N ALA A 412 0.05 -2.25 -3.29
CA ALA A 412 0.55 -3.14 -4.33
C ALA A 412 1.00 -4.53 -3.82
N GLU A 413 1.80 -5.25 -4.60
CA GLU A 413 2.26 -6.61 -4.26
C GLU A 413 3.05 -6.68 -2.94
N ARG A 414 3.77 -5.60 -2.59
CA ARG A 414 4.48 -5.48 -1.31
C ARG A 414 3.52 -5.47 -0.12
N GLY A 415 2.35 -4.87 -0.28
CA GLY A 415 1.23 -4.92 0.67
C GLY A 415 0.59 -6.31 0.73
N GLU A 416 0.30 -6.92 -0.42
CA GLU A 416 -0.31 -8.26 -0.48
C GLU A 416 0.60 -9.34 0.15
N TRP A 417 1.93 -9.27 -0.05
CA TRP A 417 2.88 -10.13 0.67
C TRP A 417 2.73 -10.02 2.20
N ASN A 418 2.60 -8.81 2.74
CA ASN A 418 2.37 -8.61 4.16
C ASN A 418 1.00 -9.15 4.60
N ARG A 419 -0.04 -8.93 3.80
CA ARG A 419 -1.39 -9.42 4.03
C ARG A 419 -1.43 -10.95 4.09
N VAL A 420 -0.77 -11.63 3.14
CA VAL A 420 -0.64 -13.09 3.06
C VAL A 420 0.21 -13.65 4.21
N LEU A 421 1.32 -13.00 4.59
CA LEU A 421 2.08 -13.40 5.79
C LEU A 421 1.25 -13.27 7.07
N LEU A 422 0.49 -12.19 7.22
CA LEU A 422 -0.37 -11.96 8.38
C LEU A 422 -1.54 -12.94 8.41
N HIS A 423 -2.23 -13.17 7.30
CA HIS A 423 -3.41 -14.04 7.23
C HIS A 423 -3.07 -15.53 7.38
N ASN A 424 -1.92 -15.98 6.87
CA ASN A 424 -1.61 -17.42 6.81
C ASN A 424 -0.42 -17.80 7.72
N ALA A 425 0.76 -17.19 7.53
CA ALA A 425 1.98 -17.65 8.19
C ALA A 425 2.04 -17.31 9.69
N VAL A 426 1.58 -16.12 10.10
CA VAL A 426 1.54 -15.71 11.51
C VAL A 426 0.58 -16.61 12.32
N PRO A 427 -0.67 -16.86 11.90
CA PRO A 427 -1.57 -17.84 12.54
C PRO A 427 -1.00 -19.25 12.68
N VAL A 428 -0.28 -19.78 11.70
CA VAL A 428 0.37 -21.10 11.81
C VAL A 428 1.41 -21.11 12.95
N ALA A 429 2.23 -20.06 13.07
CA ALA A 429 3.16 -19.93 14.19
C ALA A 429 2.44 -19.72 15.54
N TRP A 430 1.36 -18.91 15.55
CA TRP A 430 0.56 -18.65 16.74
C TRP A 430 -0.09 -19.92 17.29
N LEU A 431 -0.76 -20.70 16.45
CA LEU A 431 -1.46 -21.92 16.86
C LEU A 431 -0.48 -22.99 17.33
N ARG A 432 0.67 -23.18 16.67
CA ARG A 432 1.72 -24.10 17.16
C ARG A 432 2.25 -23.65 18.54
N ALA A 433 2.44 -22.35 18.78
CA ALA A 433 2.84 -21.86 20.10
C ALA A 433 1.78 -22.15 21.19
N LEU A 434 0.48 -22.03 20.87
CA LEU A 434 -0.60 -22.41 21.77
C LEU A 434 -0.66 -23.92 22.01
N GLU A 435 -0.34 -24.77 21.03
CA GLU A 435 -0.21 -26.22 21.21
C GLU A 435 0.96 -26.61 22.12
N HIS A 436 2.08 -25.88 22.07
CA HIS A 436 3.17 -26.04 23.05
C HIS A 436 2.73 -25.62 24.46
N LEU A 437 2.04 -24.48 24.62
CA LEU A 437 1.48 -24.09 25.93
C LEU A 437 0.47 -25.12 26.46
N ARG A 438 -0.39 -25.67 25.59
CA ARG A 438 -1.29 -26.77 25.94
C ARG A 438 -0.53 -27.98 26.46
N THR A 439 0.50 -28.41 25.73
CA THR A 439 1.33 -29.56 26.11
C THR A 439 2.06 -29.32 27.45
N MET A 440 2.53 -28.09 27.69
CA MET A 440 3.10 -27.67 28.98
C MET A 440 2.06 -27.64 30.10
N HIS A 441 0.79 -27.36 29.81
CA HIS A 441 -0.29 -27.41 30.79
C HIS A 441 -0.73 -28.86 31.08
N GLU A 442 -0.89 -29.70 30.06
CA GLU A 442 -1.22 -31.14 30.16
C GLU A 442 -0.14 -31.92 30.94
N THR A 443 1.12 -31.51 30.86
CA THR A 443 2.24 -32.05 31.67
C THR A 443 2.40 -31.38 33.05
N GLY A 444 1.59 -30.35 33.35
CA GLY A 444 1.63 -29.63 34.63
C GLY A 444 2.84 -28.72 34.81
N GLU A 445 3.57 -28.38 33.75
CA GLU A 445 4.67 -27.41 33.74
C GLU A 445 4.17 -25.95 33.68
N LEU A 446 3.00 -25.71 33.06
CA LEU A 446 2.34 -24.42 32.93
C LEU A 446 1.12 -24.33 33.87
N LYS A 447 1.17 -23.41 34.84
CA LYS A 447 0.11 -23.10 35.79
C LYS A 447 -0.72 -21.90 35.34
N ASN A 448 -1.93 -21.76 35.91
CA ASN A 448 -2.79 -20.58 35.81
C ASN A 448 -2.95 -20.07 34.36
N TYR A 449 -3.24 -20.98 33.44
CA TYR A 449 -3.38 -20.70 32.01
C TYR A 449 -4.80 -21.01 31.57
N ASP A 450 -5.62 -19.96 31.47
CA ASP A 450 -6.91 -20.05 30.79
C ASP A 450 -6.66 -20.06 29.28
N TYR A 451 -7.34 -20.94 28.56
CA TYR A 451 -6.98 -21.32 27.18
C TYR A 451 -6.90 -20.13 26.20
N HIS A 452 -7.63 -19.06 26.47
CA HIS A 452 -7.79 -17.87 25.64
C HIS A 452 -6.83 -16.71 25.98
N VAL A 453 -5.95 -16.86 26.99
CA VAL A 453 -5.07 -15.76 27.48
C VAL A 453 -4.24 -15.09 26.38
N PHE A 454 -3.81 -15.85 25.37
CA PHE A 454 -3.04 -15.33 24.23
C PHE A 454 -3.83 -15.39 22.92
N TRP A 455 -5.16 -15.26 22.95
CA TRP A 455 -6.00 -15.19 21.74
C TRP A 455 -6.27 -13.73 21.36
N PRO A 456 -6.37 -13.40 20.06
CA PRO A 456 -6.58 -12.02 19.62
C PRO A 456 -7.98 -11.47 19.94
N ASP A 457 -8.06 -10.18 20.25
CA ASP A 457 -9.32 -9.41 20.29
C ASP A 457 -9.43 -8.54 19.02
N THR A 458 -10.56 -8.64 18.31
CA THR A 458 -10.86 -7.86 17.10
C THR A 458 -10.90 -6.35 17.32
N ASN A 459 -11.06 -5.89 18.56
CA ASN A 459 -11.22 -4.48 18.92
C ASN A 459 -9.91 -3.84 19.41
N THR A 460 -8.89 -4.64 19.74
CA THR A 460 -7.56 -4.12 20.12
C THR A 460 -6.57 -4.21 18.96
N ALA A 461 -6.72 -5.18 18.06
CA ALA A 461 -5.84 -5.36 16.92
C ALA A 461 -5.84 -4.13 15.98
N HIS A 462 -4.66 -3.57 15.75
CA HIS A 462 -4.46 -2.47 14.80
C HIS A 462 -4.40 -3.01 13.36
N TYR A 463 -4.88 -2.25 12.38
CA TYR A 463 -4.64 -2.56 10.96
C TYR A 463 -3.13 -2.46 10.64
N PRO A 464 -2.52 -3.36 9.85
CA PRO A 464 -3.13 -4.50 9.13
C PRO A 464 -3.17 -5.83 9.93
N PHE A 465 -2.78 -5.85 11.20
CA PHE A 465 -2.72 -7.06 12.03
C PHE A 465 -4.08 -7.69 12.32
N THR A 466 -5.18 -6.98 12.02
CA THR A 466 -6.53 -7.53 11.85
C THR A 466 -6.57 -8.75 10.92
N GLU A 467 -5.73 -8.80 9.88
CA GLU A 467 -5.64 -9.97 8.98
C GLU A 467 -5.14 -11.23 9.71
N ALA A 468 -4.22 -11.06 10.67
CA ALA A 468 -3.75 -12.17 11.51
C ALA A 468 -4.81 -12.61 12.55
N VAL A 469 -5.69 -11.71 12.97
CA VAL A 469 -6.87 -12.07 13.79
C VAL A 469 -7.85 -12.91 12.97
N THR A 470 -8.17 -12.46 11.75
CA THR A 470 -9.04 -13.17 10.80
C THR A 470 -8.50 -14.57 10.49
N GLY A 471 -7.23 -14.67 10.08
CA GLY A 471 -6.59 -15.95 9.77
C GLY A 471 -6.48 -16.90 10.96
N PHE A 472 -6.20 -16.37 12.16
CA PHE A 472 -6.20 -17.14 13.41
C PHE A 472 -7.57 -17.78 13.67
N TYR A 473 -8.65 -16.99 13.63
CA TYR A 473 -9.98 -17.51 13.92
C TYR A 473 -10.53 -18.44 12.83
N GLN A 474 -10.21 -18.20 11.55
CA GLN A 474 -10.50 -19.15 10.48
C GLN A 474 -9.80 -20.51 10.70
N ALA A 475 -8.53 -20.51 11.08
CA ALA A 475 -7.76 -21.72 11.33
C ALA A 475 -8.20 -22.48 12.60
N VAL A 476 -8.66 -21.78 13.65
CA VAL A 476 -9.34 -22.38 14.81
C VAL A 476 -10.69 -23.00 14.42
N ALA A 477 -11.44 -22.35 13.53
CA ALA A 477 -12.74 -22.80 13.05
C ALA A 477 -12.69 -23.92 11.99
N ALA A 478 -11.49 -24.27 11.50
CA ALA A 478 -11.32 -25.25 10.44
C ALA A 478 -11.84 -26.66 10.80
N ARG A 479 -12.23 -27.45 9.79
CA ARG A 479 -12.77 -28.82 10.00
C ARG A 479 -11.79 -29.80 10.65
N ASN A 480 -10.50 -29.53 10.62
CA ASN A 480 -9.46 -30.26 11.38
C ASN A 480 -8.69 -29.29 12.30
N GLY A 481 -9.37 -28.27 12.84
CA GLY A 481 -8.77 -27.24 13.69
C GLY A 481 -8.16 -27.79 14.98
N PRO A 482 -7.15 -27.10 15.54
CA PRO A 482 -6.36 -27.60 16.66
C PRO A 482 -7.18 -27.71 17.95
N LYS A 483 -6.77 -28.63 18.84
CA LYS A 483 -7.41 -28.80 20.15
C LYS A 483 -6.93 -27.74 21.13
N LEU A 484 -7.57 -26.57 21.13
CA LEU A 484 -7.19 -25.40 21.93
C LEU A 484 -8.33 -24.87 22.84
N PHE A 485 -9.51 -25.49 22.86
CA PHE A 485 -10.58 -25.14 23.81
C PHE A 485 -10.49 -26.03 25.05
N SER A 486 -10.76 -25.48 26.24
CA SER A 486 -10.67 -26.22 27.51
C SER A 486 -11.72 -25.80 28.53
N ASP A 487 -12.17 -26.78 29.33
CA ASP A 487 -12.95 -26.62 30.57
C ASP A 487 -12.06 -26.41 31.82
N GLY A 488 -10.74 -26.33 31.65
CA GLY A 488 -9.74 -26.30 32.72
C GLY A 488 -9.25 -27.68 33.19
N CYS A 489 -9.75 -28.78 32.60
CA CYS A 489 -9.35 -30.16 32.92
C CYS A 489 -9.01 -31.00 31.66
N SER A 490 -9.67 -30.74 30.54
CA SER A 490 -9.62 -31.47 29.27
C SER A 490 -9.45 -30.50 28.10
N TRP A 491 -9.05 -31.01 26.93
CA TRP A 491 -8.83 -30.18 25.74
C TRP A 491 -9.52 -30.76 24.50
N CYS A 492 -10.17 -29.87 23.73
CA CYS A 492 -10.96 -30.24 22.55
C CYS A 492 -10.84 -29.21 21.42
N SER A 493 -11.31 -29.57 20.23
CA SER A 493 -11.45 -28.66 19.08
C SER A 493 -12.86 -28.08 19.03
N LEU A 494 -13.09 -27.08 18.17
CA LEU A 494 -14.40 -26.40 18.05
C LEU A 494 -15.58 -27.36 17.78
N GLN A 495 -15.33 -28.51 17.13
CA GLN A 495 -16.37 -29.50 16.84
C GLN A 495 -16.94 -30.20 18.07
N ASP A 496 -16.14 -30.33 19.13
CA ASP A 496 -16.50 -30.97 20.40
C ASP A 496 -16.86 -29.93 21.48
N ALA A 497 -16.30 -28.72 21.40
CA ALA A 497 -16.58 -27.60 22.31
C ALA A 497 -18.04 -27.12 22.18
N ARG A 498 -18.72 -26.92 23.31
CA ARG A 498 -20.06 -26.31 23.38
C ARG A 498 -20.07 -25.15 24.37
N PHE A 499 -20.83 -24.12 24.04
CA PHE A 499 -20.83 -22.84 24.75
C PHE A 499 -22.25 -22.44 25.15
N LEU A 500 -22.42 -21.77 26.30
CA LEU A 500 -23.66 -21.05 26.61
C LEU A 500 -23.60 -19.65 26.00
N HIS A 501 -24.71 -19.19 25.43
CA HIS A 501 -24.82 -17.82 24.92
C HIS A 501 -24.74 -16.80 26.08
N GLN A 502 -24.15 -15.63 25.83
CA GLN A 502 -23.93 -14.59 26.86
C GLN A 502 -25.23 -14.14 27.57
N ALA A 503 -26.39 -14.18 26.91
CA ALA A 503 -27.69 -13.89 27.53
C ALA A 503 -28.17 -14.96 28.54
N VAL A 504 -27.60 -16.18 28.50
CA VAL A 504 -27.80 -17.25 29.48
C VAL A 504 -26.87 -17.02 30.67
N VAL A 505 -25.56 -16.92 30.40
CA VAL A 505 -24.49 -16.74 31.40
C VAL A 505 -24.73 -15.51 32.27
N ARG A 506 -25.13 -14.38 31.66
CA ARG A 506 -25.36 -13.11 32.38
C ARG A 506 -26.69 -13.02 33.13
N HIS A 507 -27.55 -14.05 33.09
CA HIS A 507 -28.85 -13.98 33.75
C HIS A 507 -28.70 -14.00 35.29
N PRO A 508 -29.08 -12.93 36.01
CA PRO A 508 -28.64 -12.67 37.39
C PRO A 508 -29.15 -13.66 38.45
N GLN A 509 -30.10 -14.54 38.08
CA GLN A 509 -30.63 -15.59 38.96
C GLN A 509 -30.43 -17.01 38.39
N LEU A 510 -30.01 -17.16 37.13
CA LEU A 510 -29.99 -18.47 36.44
C LEU A 510 -28.68 -18.80 35.72
N GLY A 511 -27.74 -17.85 35.51
CA GLY A 511 -26.49 -18.13 34.82
C GLY A 511 -25.71 -19.30 35.44
N VAL A 512 -25.48 -19.25 36.76
CA VAL A 512 -24.80 -20.32 37.52
C VAL A 512 -25.56 -21.65 37.48
N VAL A 513 -26.89 -21.62 37.47
CA VAL A 513 -27.74 -22.81 37.38
C VAL A 513 -27.63 -23.43 35.98
N ALA A 514 -27.68 -22.59 34.94
CA ALA A 514 -27.53 -23.00 33.56
C ALA A 514 -26.13 -23.57 33.29
N GLU A 515 -25.07 -22.92 33.78
CA GLU A 515 -23.68 -23.43 33.70
C GLU A 515 -23.55 -24.81 34.36
N HIS A 516 -24.12 -25.00 35.56
CA HIS A 516 -24.07 -26.29 36.25
C HIS A 516 -24.83 -27.39 35.49
N VAL A 517 -26.04 -27.11 35.02
CA VAL A 517 -26.85 -28.04 34.22
C VAL A 517 -26.18 -28.34 32.87
N PHE A 518 -25.58 -27.34 32.23
CA PHE A 518 -24.87 -27.48 30.96
C PHE A 518 -23.65 -28.41 31.06
N ALA A 519 -22.81 -28.21 32.09
CA ALA A 519 -21.64 -29.04 32.34
C ALA A 519 -21.97 -30.48 32.75
N THR A 520 -23.19 -30.76 33.23
CA THR A 520 -23.62 -32.09 33.71
C THR A 520 -24.47 -32.87 32.71
N THR A 521 -25.23 -32.19 31.82
CA THR A 521 -26.15 -32.84 30.86
C THR A 521 -25.56 -33.07 29.46
N LEU A 522 -24.42 -32.45 29.12
CA LEU A 522 -23.82 -32.62 27.78
C LEU A 522 -23.31 -34.06 27.53
N PRO A 523 -23.66 -34.68 26.38
CA PRO A 523 -23.23 -36.04 26.05
C PRO A 523 -21.77 -36.07 25.58
N ARG A 524 -20.98 -37.00 26.13
CA ARG A 524 -19.60 -37.26 25.66
C ARG A 524 -19.59 -37.68 24.18
N PRO A 525 -18.65 -37.20 23.35
CA PRO A 525 -17.38 -36.55 23.70
C PRO A 525 -17.44 -35.03 23.87
N LEU A 526 -18.61 -34.39 23.84
CA LEU A 526 -18.73 -32.93 23.90
C LEU A 526 -18.23 -32.37 25.23
N LEU A 527 -17.70 -31.14 25.20
CA LEU A 527 -17.12 -30.45 26.35
C LEU A 527 -17.81 -29.10 26.59
N ALA A 528 -18.22 -28.83 27.82
CA ALA A 528 -18.70 -27.51 28.23
C ALA A 528 -17.51 -26.55 28.35
N VAL A 529 -17.49 -25.49 27.55
CA VAL A 529 -16.40 -24.50 27.53
C VAL A 529 -16.98 -23.10 27.75
N ALA A 530 -16.35 -22.31 28.62
CA ALA A 530 -16.70 -20.91 28.80
C ALA A 530 -16.19 -20.07 27.61
N LEU A 531 -17.05 -19.25 27.01
CA LEU A 531 -16.73 -18.46 25.81
C LEU A 531 -16.61 -16.96 26.14
N PRO A 532 -15.39 -16.38 26.18
CA PRO A 532 -15.21 -14.94 26.34
C PRO A 532 -15.75 -14.15 25.14
N GLU A 533 -16.23 -12.93 25.36
CA GLU A 533 -16.81 -12.09 24.30
C GLU A 533 -15.84 -11.77 23.16
N HIS A 534 -14.53 -11.66 23.41
CA HIS A 534 -13.54 -11.45 22.35
C HIS A 534 -13.38 -12.69 21.45
N VAL A 535 -13.41 -13.88 22.04
CA VAL A 535 -13.37 -15.15 21.31
C VAL A 535 -14.66 -15.34 20.50
N GLN A 536 -15.82 -14.98 21.07
CA GLN A 536 -17.10 -15.01 20.34
C GLN A 536 -17.09 -14.04 19.14
N ARG A 537 -16.61 -12.79 19.33
CA ARG A 537 -16.50 -11.80 18.25
C ARG A 537 -15.54 -12.25 17.14
N GLY A 538 -14.43 -12.89 17.50
CA GLY A 538 -13.44 -13.39 16.55
C GLY A 538 -13.88 -14.60 15.73
N LEU A 539 -14.55 -15.57 16.35
CA LEU A 539 -15.09 -16.75 15.66
C LEU A 539 -16.35 -16.45 14.85
N GLY A 540 -17.11 -15.42 15.23
CA GLY A 540 -18.38 -15.06 14.60
C GLY A 540 -19.32 -16.27 14.51
N ASN A 541 -19.96 -16.44 13.36
CA ASN A 541 -20.97 -17.49 13.14
C ASN A 541 -20.41 -18.93 13.24
N ALA A 542 -19.09 -19.13 13.34
CA ALA A 542 -18.49 -20.45 13.52
C ALA A 542 -18.84 -21.08 14.88
N VAL A 543 -19.12 -20.29 15.92
CA VAL A 543 -19.59 -20.82 17.22
C VAL A 543 -21.08 -21.12 17.27
N ASP A 544 -21.92 -20.59 16.36
CA ASP A 544 -23.38 -20.70 16.43
C ASP A 544 -23.83 -22.17 16.50
N ALA A 545 -23.25 -23.03 15.66
CA ALA A 545 -23.54 -24.46 15.63
C ALA A 545 -23.20 -25.18 16.96
N GLY A 546 -22.25 -24.65 17.74
CA GLY A 546 -21.86 -25.14 19.07
C GLY A 546 -22.45 -24.35 20.25
N THR A 547 -23.18 -23.27 19.99
CA THR A 547 -23.69 -22.36 21.02
C THR A 547 -25.14 -22.70 21.37
N TYR A 548 -25.42 -22.67 22.67
CA TYR A 548 -26.75 -22.82 23.23
C TYR A 548 -27.25 -21.47 23.70
N ASP A 549 -28.12 -20.87 22.90
CA ASP A 549 -29.02 -19.82 23.34
C ASP A 549 -30.07 -20.40 24.29
N TRP A 550 -30.90 -19.53 24.89
CA TRP A 550 -31.96 -19.99 25.78
C TRP A 550 -32.89 -21.01 25.10
N PRO A 551 -33.44 -20.77 23.88
CA PRO A 551 -34.26 -21.73 23.16
C PRO A 551 -33.63 -23.13 23.02
N ARG A 552 -32.41 -23.20 22.50
CA ARG A 552 -31.73 -24.48 22.26
C ARG A 552 -31.34 -25.17 23.57
N PHE A 553 -30.90 -24.40 24.57
CA PHE A 553 -30.61 -24.91 25.91
C PHE A 553 -31.84 -25.61 26.52
N TYR A 554 -33.01 -24.99 26.40
CA TYR A 554 -34.25 -25.64 26.82
C TYR A 554 -34.58 -26.87 25.97
N CYS A 555 -34.62 -26.75 24.64
CA CYS A 555 -35.10 -27.82 23.77
C CYS A 555 -34.19 -29.08 23.72
N GLU A 556 -32.86 -28.93 23.80
CA GLU A 556 -31.91 -30.04 23.69
C GLU A 556 -31.42 -30.59 25.04
N LEU A 557 -31.33 -29.76 26.09
CA LEU A 557 -30.65 -30.13 27.34
C LEU A 557 -31.56 -30.09 28.58
N VAL A 558 -32.33 -29.02 28.80
CA VAL A 558 -33.16 -28.92 30.03
C VAL A 558 -34.44 -29.74 29.91
N LEU A 559 -35.22 -29.53 28.84
CA LEU A 559 -36.55 -30.15 28.68
C LEU A 559 -36.52 -31.68 28.47
N PRO A 560 -35.51 -32.26 27.78
CA PRO A 560 -35.40 -33.72 27.68
C PRO A 560 -34.99 -34.42 28.99
N ASN A 561 -34.31 -33.72 29.91
CA ASN A 561 -33.73 -34.30 31.12
C ASN A 561 -34.45 -33.85 32.43
N LEU A 562 -35.67 -33.29 32.35
CA LEU A 562 -36.40 -32.71 33.50
C LEU A 562 -36.63 -33.65 34.70
N GLU A 563 -36.52 -34.96 34.51
CA GLU A 563 -36.67 -35.96 35.58
C GLU A 563 -35.35 -36.22 36.34
N ASP A 564 -34.20 -35.99 35.70
CA ASP A 564 -32.86 -36.15 36.28
C ASP A 564 -32.33 -34.85 36.94
N LEU A 565 -32.92 -33.69 36.58
CA LEU A 565 -32.55 -32.40 37.17
C LEU A 565 -33.07 -32.21 38.60
N SER A 566 -32.24 -31.62 39.47
CA SER A 566 -32.64 -31.32 40.85
C SER A 566 -33.78 -30.30 40.89
N VAL A 567 -34.65 -30.40 41.89
CA VAL A 567 -35.79 -29.47 42.07
C VAL A 567 -35.33 -28.02 42.26
N VAL A 568 -34.11 -27.81 42.76
CA VAL A 568 -33.53 -26.47 42.96
C VAL A 568 -33.14 -25.81 41.64
N ASP A 569 -32.68 -26.61 40.67
CA ASP A 569 -32.25 -26.12 39.35
C ASP A 569 -33.43 -26.09 38.35
N ARG A 570 -34.27 -27.12 38.40
CA ARG A 570 -35.38 -27.36 37.48
C ARG A 570 -36.52 -26.35 37.60
N ASP A 571 -36.99 -26.08 38.83
CA ASP A 571 -38.18 -25.25 39.02
C ASP A 571 -37.96 -23.76 38.61
N PRO A 572 -36.78 -23.14 38.87
CA PRO A 572 -36.45 -21.80 38.34
C PRO A 572 -36.27 -21.77 36.81
N LEU A 573 -35.62 -22.79 36.23
CA LEU A 573 -35.45 -22.91 34.78
C LEU A 573 -36.80 -23.07 34.06
N LEU A 574 -37.74 -23.86 34.59
CA LEU A 574 -39.09 -24.01 34.02
C LEU A 574 -39.91 -22.71 34.07
N LEU A 575 -39.74 -21.88 35.10
CA LEU A 575 -40.41 -20.58 35.19
C LEU A 575 -39.91 -19.62 34.10
N HIS A 576 -38.60 -19.54 33.88
CA HIS A 576 -38.01 -18.72 32.83
C HIS A 576 -38.34 -19.23 31.41
N ALA A 577 -38.38 -20.54 31.21
CA ALA A 577 -38.81 -21.14 29.93
C ALA A 577 -40.24 -20.73 29.54
N LEU A 578 -41.15 -20.60 30.52
CA LEU A 578 -42.50 -20.12 30.29
C LEU A 578 -42.52 -18.61 29.99
N ASP A 579 -41.83 -17.79 30.79
CA ASP A 579 -41.81 -16.32 30.65
C ASP A 579 -41.24 -15.86 29.28
N MET A 580 -40.16 -16.52 28.83
CA MET A 580 -39.46 -16.25 27.57
C MET A 580 -40.33 -16.13 26.31
N SER A 581 -41.46 -16.85 26.25
CA SER A 581 -42.42 -16.74 25.16
C SER A 581 -41.88 -17.05 23.74
N HIS A 582 -40.92 -17.98 23.63
CA HIS A 582 -40.22 -18.28 22.38
C HIS A 582 -40.78 -19.49 21.63
N GLU A 583 -41.20 -19.32 20.37
CA GLU A 583 -42.01 -20.28 19.61
C GLU A 583 -41.45 -21.72 19.58
N ASP A 584 -40.14 -21.90 19.40
CA ASP A 584 -39.53 -23.23 19.38
C ASP A 584 -39.36 -23.87 20.76
N VAL A 585 -39.25 -23.05 21.82
CA VAL A 585 -39.39 -23.55 23.20
C VAL A 585 -40.83 -23.96 23.39
N ASP A 586 -41.80 -23.11 23.04
CA ASP A 586 -43.22 -23.37 23.19
C ASP A 586 -43.68 -24.67 22.47
N LYS A 587 -43.05 -25.03 21.33
CA LYS A 587 -43.27 -26.31 20.61
C LYS A 587 -42.76 -27.54 21.37
N VAL A 588 -41.72 -27.42 22.19
CA VAL A 588 -41.02 -28.53 22.88
C VAL A 588 -41.34 -28.58 24.38
N LEU A 589 -41.62 -27.42 24.99
CA LEU A 589 -42.13 -27.16 26.34
C LEU A 589 -43.57 -27.68 26.44
N LYS A 590 -43.70 -28.99 26.29
CA LYS A 590 -44.99 -29.66 26.22
C LYS A 590 -45.61 -29.84 27.59
N THR A 591 -44.87 -29.68 28.69
CA THR A 591 -45.33 -30.00 30.05
C THR A 591 -44.93 -28.97 31.11
N VAL A 592 -45.76 -28.82 32.14
CA VAL A 592 -45.55 -27.96 33.33
C VAL A 592 -45.82 -28.79 34.60
N ALA A 593 -45.21 -28.40 35.73
CA ALA A 593 -45.37 -29.10 37.00
C ALA A 593 -46.78 -28.96 37.61
N THR A 594 -47.25 -30.03 38.25
CA THR A 594 -48.57 -30.16 38.89
C THR A 594 -48.45 -30.26 40.43
N PRO A 595 -49.57 -30.24 41.22
CA PRO A 595 -49.52 -30.10 42.69
C PRO A 595 -48.67 -31.12 43.46
N HIS A 596 -48.40 -32.28 42.85
CA HIS A 596 -47.66 -33.39 43.47
C HIS A 596 -46.21 -33.52 42.97
N GLY A 597 -45.74 -32.61 42.12
CA GLY A 597 -44.36 -32.60 41.59
C GLY A 597 -44.15 -33.35 40.27
N HIS A 598 -45.21 -33.91 39.69
CA HIS A 598 -45.20 -34.56 38.37
C HIS A 598 -45.50 -33.56 37.23
N LEU A 599 -45.02 -33.84 36.02
CA LEU A 599 -45.16 -33.00 34.82
C LEU A 599 -46.43 -33.37 34.02
N GLN A 600 -47.15 -32.39 33.47
CA GLN A 600 -48.38 -32.60 32.69
C GLN A 600 -48.57 -31.59 31.54
N PHE A 601 -49.28 -31.98 30.48
CA PHE A 601 -49.21 -31.33 29.16
C PHE A 601 -49.91 -29.95 29.01
N ILE A 602 -49.28 -28.99 28.33
CA ILE A 602 -49.76 -27.61 28.11
C ILE A 602 -50.97 -27.54 27.16
N SER A 603 -50.98 -28.30 26.07
CA SER A 603 -52.17 -28.40 25.20
C SER A 603 -53.35 -29.11 25.87
N CYS A 604 -53.15 -29.63 27.08
CA CYS A 604 -54.17 -30.14 27.96
C CYS A 604 -54.57 -29.14 29.08
N LEU A 605 -53.93 -27.98 29.18
CA LEU A 605 -54.32 -26.87 30.07
C LEU A 605 -55.36 -25.96 29.40
N VAL A 606 -56.09 -25.21 30.21
CA VAL A 606 -57.23 -24.39 29.79
C VAL A 606 -57.12 -23.00 30.44
N HIS A 607 -57.20 -21.93 29.64
CA HIS A 607 -57.02 -20.59 30.20
C HIS A 607 -58.20 -20.28 31.10
N PRO A 608 -58.03 -19.87 32.37
CA PRO A 608 -59.16 -19.73 33.29
C PRO A 608 -60.23 -18.68 32.91
N ARG A 609 -60.06 -17.93 31.79
CA ARG A 609 -60.88 -16.75 31.44
C ARG A 609 -61.15 -16.51 29.94
N SER A 610 -60.84 -17.42 29.02
CA SER A 610 -61.09 -17.21 27.57
C SER A 610 -62.55 -17.45 27.16
N ARG A 611 -62.95 -17.04 25.94
CA ARG A 611 -64.30 -17.33 25.38
C ARG A 611 -64.58 -18.82 25.17
N THR A 612 -63.52 -19.63 25.06
CA THR A 612 -63.53 -21.08 24.84
C THR A 612 -63.13 -21.87 26.10
N ALA A 613 -62.88 -21.19 27.21
CA ALA A 613 -62.44 -21.77 28.48
C ALA A 613 -63.53 -22.49 29.29
N SER A 614 -64.80 -22.25 28.98
CA SER A 614 -65.98 -22.60 29.79
C SER A 614 -66.36 -24.10 29.76
N LEU A 615 -65.37 -25.00 29.76
CA LEU A 615 -65.50 -26.39 29.33
C LEU A 615 -64.79 -27.46 30.22
N TYR A 616 -64.13 -27.12 31.36
CA TYR A 616 -63.23 -28.05 32.11
C TYR A 616 -63.19 -27.80 33.65
N ASP A 617 -62.80 -28.79 34.50
CA ASP A 617 -62.85 -28.74 36.00
C ASP A 617 -61.47 -28.67 36.72
N PRO A 618 -61.34 -27.92 37.85
CA PRO A 618 -60.08 -27.77 38.60
C PRO A 618 -59.40 -29.03 39.15
N LYS A 619 -60.13 -30.12 39.42
CA LYS A 619 -59.54 -31.35 40.01
C LYS A 619 -58.88 -32.28 38.99
N ASP A 620 -59.09 -32.05 37.69
CA ASP A 620 -58.63 -32.92 36.62
C ASP A 620 -57.12 -32.82 36.32
N GLY A 621 -56.36 -32.01 37.08
CA GLY A 621 -54.97 -31.65 36.75
C GLY A 621 -54.85 -30.81 35.47
N ARG A 622 -55.94 -30.13 35.07
CA ARG A 622 -56.10 -29.34 33.84
C ARG A 622 -55.73 -27.86 34.00
N PHE A 623 -55.22 -27.47 35.17
CA PHE A 623 -54.94 -26.09 35.54
C PHE A 623 -53.55 -26.01 36.22
N PRO A 624 -52.72 -24.99 35.92
CA PRO A 624 -51.42 -24.80 36.56
C PRO A 624 -51.57 -24.46 38.06
N THR A 625 -50.53 -24.71 38.86
CA THR A 625 -50.60 -24.58 40.33
C THR A 625 -49.25 -24.20 40.96
N ARG A 626 -49.29 -23.81 42.26
CA ARG A 626 -48.37 -22.87 42.95
C ARG A 626 -48.54 -21.44 42.43
N ASP A 627 -48.47 -20.47 43.35
CA ASP A 627 -48.85 -19.07 43.08
C ASP A 627 -48.03 -18.41 41.95
N VAL A 628 -46.79 -18.84 41.75
CA VAL A 628 -45.89 -18.31 40.71
C VAL A 628 -46.34 -18.72 39.29
N PHE A 629 -46.93 -19.90 39.11
CA PHE A 629 -47.50 -20.35 37.82
C PHE A 629 -48.97 -19.90 37.62
N LEU A 630 -49.52 -19.13 38.56
CA LEU A 630 -50.88 -18.59 38.54
C LEU A 630 -50.93 -17.09 38.25
N SER A 631 -49.79 -16.49 37.87
CA SER A 631 -49.73 -15.06 37.51
C SER A 631 -50.51 -14.78 36.22
N PRO A 632 -51.08 -13.56 36.05
CA PRO A 632 -51.78 -13.19 34.82
C PRO A 632 -50.92 -13.31 33.55
N GLU A 633 -49.62 -13.05 33.68
CA GLU A 633 -48.63 -13.11 32.62
C GLU A 633 -48.43 -14.56 32.17
N VAL A 634 -48.07 -15.46 33.10
CA VAL A 634 -47.87 -16.90 32.83
C VAL A 634 -49.16 -17.54 32.28
N LEU A 635 -50.33 -17.15 32.79
CA LEU A 635 -51.62 -17.65 32.28
C LEU A 635 -51.94 -17.16 30.86
N SER A 636 -51.69 -15.89 30.54
CA SER A 636 -51.87 -15.35 29.18
C SER A 636 -50.82 -15.87 28.19
N GLN A 637 -49.64 -16.24 28.69
CA GLN A 637 -48.55 -16.82 27.91
C GLN A 637 -48.85 -18.29 27.60
N LEU A 638 -49.26 -19.08 28.60
CA LEU A 638 -49.83 -20.41 28.35
C LEU A 638 -50.98 -20.35 27.32
N GLU A 639 -51.84 -19.31 27.35
CA GLU A 639 -52.96 -19.11 26.40
C GLU A 639 -52.48 -19.08 24.93
N ARG A 640 -51.30 -18.49 24.70
CA ARG A 640 -50.63 -18.44 23.39
C ARG A 640 -50.09 -19.82 22.94
N LEU A 641 -49.77 -20.72 23.88
CA LEU A 641 -49.14 -22.03 23.61
C LEU A 641 -50.15 -23.13 23.23
N GLY A 642 -51.25 -22.76 22.58
CA GLY A 642 -52.34 -23.67 22.17
C GLY A 642 -53.52 -23.75 23.14
N MET A 643 -53.59 -22.89 24.16
CA MET A 643 -54.66 -22.86 25.15
C MET A 643 -55.75 -21.82 24.75
N VAL A 644 -56.64 -22.28 23.87
CA VAL A 644 -57.69 -21.65 23.00
C VAL A 644 -58.23 -20.21 23.24
N LYS A 645 -58.35 -19.41 22.13
CA LYS A 645 -58.84 -18.00 22.02
C LYS A 645 -59.75 -17.71 20.76
N ASP A 646 -60.02 -16.46 20.34
CA ASP A 646 -61.09 -16.07 19.33
C ASP A 646 -60.87 -14.73 18.52
N ARG A 647 -61.29 -14.70 17.22
CA ARG A 647 -61.46 -13.60 16.19
C ARG A 647 -60.31 -12.67 15.74
N MET A 648 -60.34 -12.21 14.46
CA MET A 648 -59.25 -11.47 13.76
C MET A 648 -59.50 -10.00 13.32
N THR A 649 -58.42 -9.20 13.21
CA THR A 649 -58.32 -7.75 12.93
C THR A 649 -57.20 -7.34 11.91
N LEU A 650 -56.89 -6.04 11.74
CA LEU A 650 -55.89 -5.52 10.78
C LEU A 650 -54.44 -6.01 11.02
N PRO A 651 -53.90 -6.03 12.26
CA PRO A 651 -52.65 -6.71 12.56
C PRO A 651 -52.70 -8.23 12.34
N GLU A 652 -53.89 -8.83 12.42
CA GLU A 652 -54.07 -10.26 12.14
C GLU A 652 -54.14 -10.54 10.64
N LEU A 653 -54.63 -9.58 9.83
CA LEU A 653 -54.45 -9.54 8.38
C LEU A 653 -52.97 -9.37 8.00
N LEU A 654 -52.18 -8.56 8.73
CA LEU A 654 -50.73 -8.47 8.57
C LEU A 654 -50.03 -9.79 8.94
N GLU A 655 -50.47 -10.45 10.00
CA GLU A 655 -50.07 -11.82 10.34
C GLU A 655 -50.39 -12.81 9.22
N ARG A 656 -51.61 -12.78 8.66
CA ARG A 656 -51.94 -13.62 7.51
C ARG A 656 -51.18 -13.20 6.24
N ALA A 657 -50.77 -11.93 6.10
CA ALA A 657 -49.89 -11.46 5.04
C ALA A 657 -48.49 -12.09 5.17
N LYS A 658 -47.96 -12.22 6.39
CA LYS A 658 -46.74 -13.03 6.63
C LYS A 658 -46.95 -14.50 6.27
N THR A 659 -48.12 -15.09 6.55
CA THR A 659 -48.39 -16.48 6.12
C THR A 659 -48.45 -16.67 4.60
N VAL A 660 -48.57 -15.59 3.79
CA VAL A 660 -48.50 -15.69 2.32
C VAL A 660 -47.15 -16.26 1.86
N GLN A 661 -46.05 -15.80 2.45
CA GLN A 661 -44.70 -16.28 2.13
C GLN A 661 -44.53 -17.76 2.49
N LEU A 662 -45.02 -18.13 3.68
CA LEU A 662 -44.97 -19.49 4.23
C LEU A 662 -45.83 -20.49 3.42
N ILE A 663 -46.93 -20.02 2.83
CA ILE A 663 -47.81 -20.85 1.98
C ILE A 663 -47.29 -20.92 0.55
N TRP A 664 -46.66 -19.87 0.02
CA TRP A 664 -45.99 -19.90 -1.30
C TRP A 664 -44.86 -20.94 -1.37
N THR A 665 -44.24 -21.29 -0.24
CA THR A 665 -43.26 -22.40 -0.17
C THR A 665 -43.89 -23.79 -0.23
N GLU A 666 -45.14 -23.97 0.17
CA GLU A 666 -45.84 -25.28 0.12
C GLU A 666 -46.68 -25.43 -1.15
N ASP A 667 -47.44 -24.40 -1.52
CA ASP A 667 -48.22 -24.29 -2.76
C ASP A 667 -48.14 -22.84 -3.27
N ARG A 668 -47.38 -22.64 -4.35
CA ARG A 668 -47.21 -21.31 -4.98
C ARG A 668 -48.51 -20.70 -5.48
N ALA A 669 -49.49 -21.50 -5.93
CA ALA A 669 -50.77 -21.01 -6.40
C ALA A 669 -51.69 -20.62 -5.23
N GLN A 670 -51.71 -21.40 -4.15
CA GLN A 670 -52.41 -21.04 -2.91
C GLN A 670 -51.74 -19.84 -2.21
N GLY A 671 -50.42 -19.71 -2.34
CA GLY A 671 -49.64 -18.52 -1.96
C GLY A 671 -50.09 -17.28 -2.75
N CYS A 672 -50.11 -17.35 -4.10
CA CYS A 672 -50.67 -16.30 -4.95
C CYS A 672 -52.12 -15.95 -4.57
N GLN A 673 -52.97 -16.95 -4.30
CA GLN A 673 -54.36 -16.71 -3.90
C GLN A 673 -54.47 -16.01 -2.54
N ARG A 674 -53.63 -16.38 -1.56
CA ARG A 674 -53.63 -15.69 -0.26
C ARG A 674 -53.01 -14.29 -0.35
N ALA A 675 -52.02 -14.08 -1.23
CA ALA A 675 -51.49 -12.76 -1.56
C ALA A 675 -52.60 -11.86 -2.16
N ALA A 676 -53.25 -12.34 -3.22
CA ALA A 676 -54.33 -11.63 -3.92
C ALA A 676 -55.51 -11.34 -2.98
N CYS A 677 -56.00 -12.32 -2.25
CA CYS A 677 -57.12 -12.15 -1.31
C CYS A 677 -56.78 -11.17 -0.17
N ILE A 678 -55.52 -11.09 0.27
CA ILE A 678 -55.08 -10.10 1.27
C ILE A 678 -54.90 -8.71 0.67
N LEU A 679 -54.49 -8.61 -0.60
CA LEU A 679 -54.46 -7.33 -1.33
C LEU A 679 -55.87 -6.81 -1.65
N GLU A 680 -56.83 -7.70 -1.93
CA GLU A 680 -58.26 -7.39 -2.05
C GLU A 680 -58.83 -6.91 -0.71
N LEU A 681 -58.57 -7.64 0.39
CA LEU A 681 -58.98 -7.22 1.74
C LEU A 681 -58.24 -5.95 2.25
N LEU A 682 -57.09 -5.60 1.66
CA LEU A 682 -56.41 -4.32 1.92
C LEU A 682 -57.11 -3.15 1.23
N ARG A 683 -57.68 -3.36 0.04
CA ARG A 683 -58.38 -2.32 -0.72
C ARG A 683 -59.53 -1.73 0.09
N ASP A 684 -60.38 -2.60 0.63
CA ASP A 684 -61.53 -2.24 1.47
C ASP A 684 -61.11 -1.48 2.74
N ALA A 685 -59.88 -1.70 3.23
CA ALA A 685 -59.34 -1.03 4.42
C ALA A 685 -58.61 0.30 4.12
N VAL A 686 -58.06 0.49 2.91
CA VAL A 686 -57.31 1.70 2.53
C VAL A 686 -58.24 2.86 2.13
N GLU A 687 -59.40 2.57 1.54
CA GLU A 687 -60.43 3.61 1.25
C GLU A 687 -61.02 4.25 2.53
N GLU A 688 -60.99 3.56 3.69
CA GLU A 688 -61.60 4.03 4.95
C GLU A 688 -60.68 4.85 5.89
N ARG A 689 -59.40 5.06 5.54
CA ARG A 689 -58.35 5.97 6.11
C ARG A 689 -57.06 5.24 6.49
N VAL A 690 -55.93 5.87 6.15
CA VAL A 690 -54.56 5.40 6.41
C VAL A 690 -54.01 5.93 7.75
N ASN A 691 -53.18 5.13 8.42
CA ASN A 691 -52.45 5.50 9.63
C ASN A 691 -50.96 5.09 9.49
N ASN A 692 -50.05 6.07 9.60
CA ASN A 692 -48.70 6.01 9.02
C ASN A 692 -47.80 4.85 9.54
N THR A 693 -48.02 4.36 10.77
CA THR A 693 -47.24 3.24 11.33
C THR A 693 -47.61 1.87 10.74
N MET A 694 -48.89 1.64 10.43
CA MET A 694 -49.31 0.40 9.76
C MET A 694 -48.93 0.40 8.29
N GLN A 695 -48.86 1.58 7.68
CA GLN A 695 -48.32 1.77 6.33
C GLN A 695 -46.87 1.25 6.23
N ALA A 696 -45.98 1.69 7.14
CA ALA A 696 -44.59 1.20 7.21
C ALA A 696 -44.48 -0.32 7.49
N ALA A 697 -45.41 -0.89 8.26
CA ALA A 697 -45.46 -2.33 8.51
C ALA A 697 -45.85 -3.14 7.26
N PHE A 698 -46.87 -2.71 6.51
CA PHE A 698 -47.23 -3.35 5.23
C PHE A 698 -46.17 -3.14 4.14
N GLN A 699 -45.41 -2.04 4.21
CA GLN A 699 -44.26 -1.81 3.33
C GLN A 699 -43.11 -2.80 3.58
N THR A 700 -42.98 -3.38 4.78
CA THR A 700 -41.86 -4.24 5.18
C THR A 700 -42.16 -5.74 5.19
N VAL A 701 -43.42 -6.17 5.04
CA VAL A 701 -43.77 -7.61 4.95
C VAL A 701 -43.58 -8.16 3.53
N PRO A 702 -42.90 -9.31 3.35
CA PRO A 702 -42.70 -9.95 2.04
C PRO A 702 -43.92 -10.75 1.57
N PHE A 703 -44.98 -10.05 1.12
CA PHE A 703 -46.20 -10.68 0.60
C PHE A 703 -46.59 -10.23 -0.82
N LEU A 704 -45.79 -9.36 -1.46
CA LEU A 704 -45.98 -8.94 -2.85
C LEU A 704 -45.07 -9.76 -3.78
N PRO A 705 -45.57 -10.38 -4.86
CA PRO A 705 -44.69 -11.00 -5.82
C PRO A 705 -43.92 -9.94 -6.59
N GLY A 706 -42.59 -10.05 -6.58
CA GLY A 706 -41.68 -9.30 -7.43
C GLY A 706 -40.82 -10.23 -8.27
N THR A 707 -40.38 -9.74 -9.42
CA THR A 707 -39.35 -10.38 -10.24
C THR A 707 -38.00 -9.86 -9.78
N LEU A 708 -37.14 -10.74 -9.29
CA LEU A 708 -35.72 -10.44 -9.04
C LEU A 708 -34.99 -10.17 -10.37
N PRO A 709 -33.84 -9.47 -10.35
CA PRO A 709 -32.95 -9.36 -11.53
C PRO A 709 -32.58 -10.69 -12.19
N THR A 710 -32.63 -11.80 -11.45
CA THR A 710 -32.42 -13.17 -11.93
C THR A 710 -33.57 -13.73 -12.77
N GLY A 711 -34.67 -13.01 -12.91
CA GLY A 711 -35.92 -13.49 -13.54
C GLY A 711 -36.79 -14.37 -12.63
N GLU A 712 -36.35 -14.69 -11.41
CA GLU A 712 -37.16 -15.44 -10.45
C GLU A 712 -38.26 -14.57 -9.85
N ASN A 713 -39.49 -15.10 -9.82
CA ASN A 713 -40.62 -14.47 -9.14
C ASN A 713 -40.67 -14.91 -7.68
N VAL A 714 -40.44 -13.97 -6.76
CA VAL A 714 -40.29 -14.20 -5.31
C VAL A 714 -41.15 -13.19 -4.55
N LEU A 715 -41.69 -13.59 -3.40
CA LEU A 715 -42.44 -12.69 -2.52
C LEU A 715 -41.49 -11.79 -1.73
N LEU A 716 -41.69 -10.48 -1.85
CA LEU A 716 -40.75 -9.45 -1.40
C LEU A 716 -41.49 -8.25 -0.75
N PRO A 717 -40.81 -7.49 0.13
CA PRO A 717 -41.38 -6.30 0.76
C PRO A 717 -41.57 -5.15 -0.23
N ALA A 718 -42.65 -4.38 -0.08
CA ALA A 718 -42.87 -3.20 -0.93
C ALA A 718 -41.72 -2.18 -0.84
N ALA A 719 -41.10 -2.04 0.35
CA ALA A 719 -39.93 -1.18 0.57
C ALA A 719 -38.63 -1.67 -0.10
N GLN A 720 -38.58 -2.93 -0.57
CA GLN A 720 -37.47 -3.45 -1.38
C GLN A 720 -37.82 -3.49 -2.88
N LEU A 721 -39.11 -3.48 -3.21
CA LEU A 721 -39.60 -3.45 -4.59
C LEU A 721 -39.61 -2.02 -5.15
N TYR A 722 -39.40 -1.90 -6.45
CA TYR A 722 -39.72 -0.69 -7.19
C TYR A 722 -40.95 -0.92 -8.09
N HIS A 723 -41.72 0.13 -8.34
CA HIS A 723 -42.87 0.06 -9.23
C HIS A 723 -42.42 -0.37 -10.64
N HIS A 724 -43.24 -1.17 -11.34
CA HIS A 724 -42.89 -1.79 -12.62
C HIS A 724 -42.57 -0.81 -13.77
N LEU A 725 -42.92 0.48 -13.62
CA LEU A 725 -42.53 1.55 -14.55
C LEU A 725 -41.10 2.06 -14.33
N HIS A 726 -40.48 1.77 -13.18
CA HIS A 726 -39.07 2.06 -12.89
C HIS A 726 -38.15 0.88 -13.21
N ALA A 727 -38.68 -0.22 -13.77
CA ALA A 727 -37.90 -1.36 -14.25
C ALA A 727 -36.66 -1.00 -15.08
N PRO A 728 -36.68 0.00 -16.00
CA PRO A 728 -35.49 0.37 -16.76
C PRO A 728 -34.40 1.07 -15.91
N LEU A 729 -34.78 1.67 -14.78
CA LEU A 729 -33.91 2.47 -13.90
C LEU A 729 -33.28 1.69 -12.74
N VAL A 730 -33.77 0.49 -12.39
CA VAL A 730 -33.25 -0.33 -11.27
C VAL A 730 -33.34 -1.85 -11.48
N GLY A 731 -33.92 -2.32 -12.59
CA GLY A 731 -34.38 -3.70 -12.77
C GLY A 731 -33.30 -4.79 -12.84
N LEU A 732 -32.03 -4.42 -12.89
CA LEU A 732 -30.90 -5.36 -12.91
C LEU A 732 -30.15 -5.42 -11.56
N ILE A 733 -30.45 -4.48 -10.65
CA ILE A 733 -29.87 -4.43 -9.29
C ILE A 733 -30.91 -4.67 -8.20
N HIS A 734 -32.18 -4.36 -8.45
CA HIS A 734 -33.25 -4.36 -7.46
C HIS A 734 -34.53 -5.00 -8.02
N PRO A 735 -35.31 -5.71 -7.19
CA PRO A 735 -36.50 -6.39 -7.65
C PRO A 735 -37.63 -5.45 -8.04
N ILE A 736 -38.38 -5.86 -9.06
CA ILE A 736 -39.50 -5.11 -9.63
C ILE A 736 -40.81 -5.77 -9.21
N PHE A 737 -41.83 -5.00 -8.82
CA PHE A 737 -43.15 -5.57 -8.52
C PHE A 737 -43.78 -6.27 -9.75
N ALA A 738 -44.27 -7.49 -9.59
CA ALA A 738 -44.66 -8.41 -10.67
C ALA A 738 -46.19 -8.71 -10.68
N PRO A 739 -47.05 -7.74 -11.04
CA PRO A 739 -48.51 -7.85 -10.88
C PRO A 739 -49.14 -9.03 -11.64
N LYS A 740 -48.52 -9.49 -12.74
CA LYS A 740 -49.03 -10.62 -13.55
C LYS A 740 -49.08 -11.95 -12.78
N MET A 741 -48.30 -12.11 -11.70
CA MET A 741 -48.31 -13.30 -10.84
C MET A 741 -49.57 -13.40 -9.94
N LEU A 742 -50.35 -12.32 -9.81
CA LEU A 742 -51.58 -12.27 -9.01
C LEU A 742 -52.85 -12.55 -9.84
N GLY A 743 -52.70 -12.81 -11.14
CA GLY A 743 -53.78 -13.08 -12.08
C GLY A 743 -53.69 -12.19 -13.33
N GLU A 744 -54.09 -12.71 -14.49
CA GLU A 744 -53.86 -12.06 -15.79
C GLU A 744 -54.52 -10.67 -15.95
N ASN A 745 -55.56 -10.38 -15.17
CA ASN A 745 -56.28 -9.11 -15.17
C ASN A 745 -56.04 -8.25 -13.89
N PHE A 746 -55.06 -8.61 -13.06
CA PHE A 746 -54.77 -7.87 -11.82
C PHE A 746 -54.16 -6.49 -12.10
N SER A 747 -54.73 -5.43 -11.52
CA SER A 747 -54.18 -4.07 -11.59
C SER A 747 -54.20 -3.40 -10.20
N LEU A 748 -53.11 -2.72 -9.86
CA LEU A 748 -52.93 -2.10 -8.53
C LEU A 748 -53.45 -0.65 -8.55
N PRO A 749 -54.38 -0.25 -7.64
CA PRO A 749 -54.83 1.13 -7.51
C PRO A 749 -53.68 2.06 -7.10
N LYS A 750 -53.74 3.35 -7.50
CA LYS A 750 -52.68 4.34 -7.17
C LYS A 750 -52.59 4.61 -5.68
N GLU A 751 -53.74 4.57 -5.02
CA GLU A 751 -53.96 4.81 -3.60
C GLU A 751 -53.27 3.71 -2.79
N VAL A 752 -53.37 2.46 -3.24
CA VAL A 752 -52.68 1.29 -2.66
C VAL A 752 -51.19 1.30 -3.02
N ALA A 753 -50.81 1.75 -4.23
CA ALA A 753 -49.40 1.87 -4.62
C ALA A 753 -48.62 2.89 -3.77
N SER A 754 -49.23 4.04 -3.45
CA SER A 754 -48.66 5.08 -2.58
C SER A 754 -48.70 4.68 -1.10
N PHE A 755 -49.76 3.98 -0.66
CA PHE A 755 -49.77 3.31 0.64
C PHE A 755 -48.57 2.35 0.78
N LEU A 756 -48.30 1.53 -0.24
CA LEU A 756 -47.17 0.61 -0.29
C LEU A 756 -45.81 1.27 -0.63
N GLY A 757 -45.72 2.60 -0.76
CA GLY A 757 -44.46 3.34 -0.91
C GLY A 757 -43.69 3.08 -2.21
N LEU A 758 -44.36 2.54 -3.23
CA LEU A 758 -43.76 2.12 -4.50
C LEU A 758 -43.49 3.30 -5.46
N ASP A 759 -43.99 4.48 -5.14
CA ASP A 759 -43.95 5.74 -5.91
C ASP A 759 -42.78 6.69 -5.53
N ARG A 760 -41.83 6.19 -4.72
CA ARG A 760 -40.60 6.89 -4.32
C ARG A 760 -39.70 7.29 -5.50
N GLN A 761 -39.02 8.43 -5.38
CA GLN A 761 -37.97 8.83 -6.33
C GLN A 761 -36.71 7.97 -6.14
N VAL A 762 -36.05 7.63 -7.24
CA VAL A 762 -34.81 6.82 -7.24
C VAL A 762 -33.59 7.72 -6.97
N PRO A 763 -32.73 7.41 -5.98
CA PRO A 763 -31.48 8.15 -5.69
C PRO A 763 -30.45 8.09 -6.83
N ALA A 764 -29.48 9.00 -6.82
CA ALA A 764 -28.44 9.06 -7.85
C ALA A 764 -27.53 7.81 -7.80
N ALA A 765 -26.92 7.48 -6.64
CA ALA A 765 -26.14 6.25 -6.44
C ALA A 765 -26.82 4.98 -7.00
N THR A 766 -28.12 4.79 -6.74
CA THR A 766 -28.88 3.62 -7.21
C THR A 766 -29.04 3.57 -8.74
N VAL A 767 -29.15 4.71 -9.42
CA VAL A 767 -29.19 4.74 -10.90
C VAL A 767 -27.80 4.53 -11.50
N LEU A 768 -26.74 4.88 -10.77
CA LEU A 768 -25.35 4.62 -11.16
C LEU A 768 -25.01 3.12 -11.03
N GLU A 769 -25.46 2.46 -9.96
CA GLU A 769 -25.40 0.99 -9.82
C GLU A 769 -26.17 0.27 -10.95
N GLN A 770 -27.34 0.75 -11.35
CA GLN A 770 -28.09 0.20 -12.50
C GLN A 770 -27.31 0.37 -13.81
N LEU A 771 -26.65 1.51 -14.03
CA LEU A 771 -25.82 1.74 -15.23
C LEU A 771 -24.63 0.77 -15.27
N GLN A 772 -23.95 0.53 -14.15
CA GLN A 772 -22.91 -0.50 -14.04
C GLN A 772 -23.47 -1.91 -14.30
N ALA A 773 -24.69 -2.22 -13.85
CA ALA A 773 -25.33 -3.50 -14.12
C ALA A 773 -25.76 -3.67 -15.60
N LEU A 774 -26.30 -2.62 -16.23
CA LEU A 774 -26.60 -2.57 -17.67
C LEU A 774 -25.33 -2.77 -18.51
N SER A 775 -24.23 -2.12 -18.11
CA SER A 775 -22.91 -2.27 -18.70
C SER A 775 -22.42 -3.72 -18.66
N ARG A 776 -22.36 -4.31 -17.46
CA ARG A 776 -21.87 -5.68 -17.21
C ARG A 776 -22.78 -6.77 -17.82
N SER A 777 -24.03 -6.47 -18.13
CA SER A 777 -25.00 -7.41 -18.75
C SER A 777 -25.33 -7.12 -20.22
N SER A 778 -24.71 -6.10 -20.83
CA SER A 778 -24.93 -5.66 -22.22
C SER A 778 -24.96 -6.80 -23.26
N ASN A 779 -24.00 -7.73 -23.20
CA ASN A 779 -23.91 -8.88 -24.11
C ASN A 779 -25.03 -9.93 -23.94
N ALA A 780 -25.84 -9.85 -22.88
CA ALA A 780 -26.95 -10.77 -22.59
C ALA A 780 -28.34 -10.15 -22.84
N LEU A 781 -28.41 -8.85 -23.15
CA LEU A 781 -29.66 -8.10 -23.28
C LEU A 781 -29.97 -7.72 -24.74
N PRO A 782 -31.23 -7.78 -25.20
CA PRO A 782 -31.61 -7.31 -26.54
C PRO A 782 -31.34 -5.80 -26.72
N LEU A 783 -30.81 -5.45 -27.89
CA LEU A 783 -30.27 -4.11 -28.18
C LEU A 783 -31.24 -2.95 -27.88
N GLU A 784 -32.52 -3.06 -28.30
CA GLU A 784 -33.54 -2.05 -28.00
C GLU A 784 -33.74 -1.86 -26.50
N GLY A 785 -33.87 -2.96 -25.73
CA GLY A 785 -34.06 -2.92 -24.28
C GLY A 785 -32.85 -2.37 -23.51
N LEU A 786 -31.64 -2.62 -24.03
CA LEU A 786 -30.40 -2.05 -23.52
C LEU A 786 -30.36 -0.53 -23.76
N GLN A 787 -30.63 -0.09 -24.99
CA GLN A 787 -30.63 1.33 -25.37
C GLN A 787 -31.73 2.12 -24.65
N ASP A 788 -32.96 1.61 -24.58
CA ASP A 788 -34.07 2.25 -23.86
C ASP A 788 -33.73 2.46 -22.38
N SER A 789 -33.35 1.39 -21.68
CA SER A 789 -33.08 1.45 -20.23
C SER A 789 -31.99 2.45 -19.89
N THR A 790 -30.93 2.47 -20.70
CA THR A 790 -29.80 3.40 -20.57
C THR A 790 -30.22 4.85 -20.85
N THR A 791 -31.05 5.07 -21.86
CA THR A 791 -31.62 6.40 -22.19
C THR A 791 -32.47 6.95 -21.05
N TYR A 792 -33.24 6.10 -20.37
CA TYR A 792 -33.99 6.49 -19.17
C TYR A 792 -33.07 6.88 -18.01
N CYS A 793 -31.97 6.13 -17.78
CA CYS A 793 -31.02 6.39 -16.70
C CYS A 793 -30.33 7.76 -16.83
N TYR A 794 -29.71 8.08 -17.98
CA TYR A 794 -29.03 9.37 -18.18
C TYR A 794 -29.99 10.56 -18.06
N ARG A 795 -31.22 10.43 -18.58
CA ARG A 795 -32.24 11.48 -18.48
C ARG A 795 -32.73 11.71 -17.05
N HIS A 796 -32.78 10.67 -16.21
CA HIS A 796 -33.11 10.80 -14.79
C HIS A 796 -32.00 11.52 -14.01
N LEU A 797 -30.73 11.11 -14.20
CA LEU A 797 -29.57 11.75 -13.57
C LEU A 797 -29.45 13.24 -13.97
N HIS A 798 -29.60 13.56 -15.26
CA HIS A 798 -29.61 14.95 -15.74
C HIS A 798 -30.72 15.81 -15.08
N MET A 799 -31.92 15.24 -14.89
CA MET A 799 -33.04 15.93 -14.24
C MET A 799 -32.88 16.05 -12.71
N LEU A 800 -32.07 15.20 -12.07
CA LEU A 800 -31.68 15.35 -10.67
C LEU A 800 -30.66 16.48 -10.49
N LEU A 801 -29.59 16.49 -11.27
CA LEU A 801 -28.53 17.51 -11.19
C LEU A 801 -29.05 18.94 -11.50
N LEU A 802 -30.06 19.07 -12.37
CA LEU A 802 -30.77 20.32 -12.62
C LEU A 802 -31.63 20.82 -11.44
N ARG A 803 -31.88 19.99 -10.43
CA ARG A 803 -32.74 20.30 -9.27
C ARG A 803 -31.98 20.41 -7.96
N ASP A 804 -30.93 19.63 -7.79
CA ASP A 804 -30.10 19.61 -6.58
C ASP A 804 -28.61 19.54 -6.94
N PRO A 805 -27.91 20.70 -6.97
CA PRO A 805 -26.48 20.75 -7.25
C PRO A 805 -25.60 20.07 -6.18
N SER A 806 -26.12 19.75 -5.00
CA SER A 806 -25.34 19.06 -3.95
C SER A 806 -25.03 17.59 -4.27
N LYS A 807 -25.45 17.13 -5.45
CA LYS A 807 -25.25 15.77 -5.98
C LYS A 807 -24.24 15.68 -7.13
N TRP A 808 -23.50 16.75 -7.45
CA TRP A 808 -22.40 16.68 -8.43
C TRP A 808 -21.31 15.69 -7.98
N ASP A 809 -20.70 15.90 -6.81
CA ASP A 809 -19.58 15.08 -6.31
C ASP A 809 -19.90 13.56 -6.29
N GLU A 810 -21.15 13.19 -5.94
CA GLU A 810 -21.66 11.81 -5.90
C GLU A 810 -21.73 11.18 -7.30
N VAL A 811 -22.10 11.96 -8.32
CA VAL A 811 -22.24 11.48 -9.70
C VAL A 811 -20.90 11.52 -10.45
N ALA A 812 -20.07 12.52 -10.20
CA ALA A 812 -18.70 12.61 -10.73
C ALA A 812 -17.87 11.39 -10.28
N SER A 813 -17.78 11.17 -8.96
CA SER A 813 -16.97 10.11 -8.34
C SER A 813 -17.33 8.67 -8.76
N ALA A 814 -18.55 8.45 -9.28
CA ALA A 814 -19.04 7.15 -9.73
C ALA A 814 -18.80 6.87 -11.21
N ALA A 815 -18.58 7.92 -12.02
CA ALA A 815 -18.12 7.81 -13.39
C ALA A 815 -16.58 7.80 -13.49
N ALA A 816 -15.92 8.38 -12.49
CA ALA A 816 -14.47 8.56 -12.37
C ALA A 816 -13.68 7.32 -11.90
N GLN A 817 -13.95 6.13 -12.48
CA GLN A 817 -13.32 4.86 -12.05
C GLN A 817 -13.03 3.87 -13.20
N GLY A 818 -12.92 4.33 -14.45
CA GLY A 818 -12.65 3.52 -15.64
C GLY A 818 -13.76 2.54 -16.06
N GLU A 819 -14.83 2.39 -15.26
CA GLU A 819 -15.94 1.48 -15.53
C GLU A 819 -16.72 1.91 -16.80
N PRO A 820 -17.18 0.96 -17.65
CA PRO A 820 -17.84 1.34 -18.90
C PRO A 820 -19.22 1.96 -18.63
N PHE A 821 -19.33 3.27 -18.85
CA PHE A 821 -20.42 4.12 -18.36
C PHE A 821 -21.35 4.66 -19.47
N VAL A 822 -20.82 4.87 -20.68
CA VAL A 822 -21.54 5.44 -21.83
C VAL A 822 -21.89 4.35 -22.83
N LEU A 823 -23.17 4.18 -23.18
CA LEU A 823 -23.59 3.21 -24.20
C LEU A 823 -23.39 3.78 -25.61
N VAL A 824 -22.59 3.09 -26.42
CA VAL A 824 -22.43 3.35 -27.86
C VAL A 824 -22.76 2.08 -28.64
N ASP A 825 -23.63 2.21 -29.64
CA ASP A 825 -24.29 1.12 -30.34
C ASP A 825 -24.87 0.05 -29.38
N SER A 826 -24.13 -1.04 -29.17
CA SER A 826 -24.52 -2.22 -28.40
C SER A 826 -23.65 -2.47 -27.16
N ARG A 827 -22.70 -1.57 -26.86
CA ARG A 827 -21.67 -1.76 -25.83
C ARG A 827 -21.57 -0.53 -24.96
N PHE A 828 -21.47 -0.74 -23.66
CA PHE A 828 -21.00 0.30 -22.77
C PHE A 828 -19.48 0.43 -22.93
N VAL A 829 -19.02 1.67 -23.03
CA VAL A 829 -17.61 2.09 -23.09
C VAL A 829 -17.36 3.11 -21.97
N PRO A 830 -16.14 3.19 -21.42
CA PRO A 830 -15.77 4.17 -20.40
C PRO A 830 -16.03 5.63 -20.81
N VAL A 831 -16.10 6.54 -19.85
CA VAL A 831 -16.32 7.98 -20.16
C VAL A 831 -15.15 8.56 -20.95
N MET A 832 -13.90 8.15 -20.67
CA MET A 832 -12.74 8.62 -21.45
C MET A 832 -12.80 8.17 -22.91
N ASP A 833 -13.41 7.02 -23.23
CA ASP A 833 -13.52 6.50 -24.60
C ASP A 833 -14.63 7.20 -25.43
N VAL A 834 -15.25 8.27 -24.91
CA VAL A 834 -16.32 9.05 -25.57
C VAL A 834 -16.13 10.56 -25.45
N ALA A 835 -16.16 11.27 -26.59
CA ALA A 835 -16.15 12.73 -26.66
C ALA A 835 -17.40 13.32 -27.35
N GLU A 836 -17.77 14.56 -27.01
CA GLU A 836 -18.93 15.25 -27.61
C GLU A 836 -18.75 15.50 -29.13
N MET A 837 -17.54 15.85 -29.53
CA MET A 837 -17.08 16.13 -30.89
C MET A 837 -15.85 15.29 -31.25
N LEU A 838 -15.99 14.43 -32.28
CA LEU A 838 -14.90 13.63 -32.83
C LEU A 838 -14.63 14.09 -34.27
N ALA A 839 -13.38 14.40 -34.60
CA ALA A 839 -13.03 15.02 -35.88
C ALA A 839 -13.14 14.09 -37.10
N PHE A 840 -13.09 12.77 -36.88
CA PHE A 840 -13.26 11.74 -37.90
C PHE A 840 -13.62 10.39 -37.26
N GLU A 841 -14.36 9.58 -38.00
CA GLU A 841 -14.79 8.24 -37.58
C GLU A 841 -13.60 7.34 -37.19
N ALA A 842 -13.56 6.94 -35.91
CA ALA A 842 -12.46 6.20 -35.26
C ALA A 842 -12.92 4.94 -34.50
N ALA A 843 -14.16 4.50 -34.72
CA ALA A 843 -14.68 3.23 -34.22
C ALA A 843 -13.88 2.05 -34.84
N PRO A 844 -13.70 0.92 -34.11
CA PRO A 844 -14.31 0.55 -32.82
C PRO A 844 -13.46 0.94 -31.60
N TYR A 845 -12.63 1.99 -31.69
CA TYR A 845 -11.66 2.30 -30.63
C TYR A 845 -11.93 3.63 -29.91
N LEU A 846 -12.48 4.64 -30.61
CA LEU A 846 -12.93 5.91 -30.04
C LEU A 846 -14.27 6.30 -30.62
N TYR A 847 -15.13 6.88 -29.79
CA TYR A 847 -16.54 7.05 -30.11
C TYR A 847 -17.03 8.49 -29.89
N GLN A 848 -17.84 9.00 -30.81
CA GLN A 848 -18.56 10.25 -30.57
C GLN A 848 -19.80 9.98 -29.72
N LEU A 849 -20.10 10.85 -28.74
CA LEU A 849 -21.31 10.76 -27.93
C LEU A 849 -22.55 10.70 -28.85
N PRO A 850 -23.37 9.62 -28.81
CA PRO A 850 -24.53 9.48 -29.67
C PRO A 850 -25.51 10.66 -29.52
N GLU A 851 -26.02 11.16 -30.66
CA GLU A 851 -26.89 12.34 -30.75
C GLU A 851 -28.09 12.30 -29.77
N GLN A 852 -28.64 11.11 -29.54
CA GLN A 852 -29.76 10.87 -28.61
C GLN A 852 -29.45 11.18 -27.14
N TYR A 853 -28.17 11.26 -26.76
CA TYR A 853 -27.70 11.52 -25.39
C TYR A 853 -27.23 12.96 -25.14
N ARG A 854 -26.86 13.70 -26.20
CA ARG A 854 -26.45 15.13 -26.10
C ARG A 854 -27.39 16.05 -25.31
N PRO A 855 -28.74 15.88 -25.32
CA PRO A 855 -29.63 16.72 -24.50
C PRO A 855 -29.34 16.69 -22.99
N CYS A 856 -28.65 15.67 -22.47
CA CYS A 856 -28.37 15.48 -21.05
C CYS A 856 -27.17 16.30 -20.52
N SER A 857 -26.89 17.47 -21.10
CA SER A 857 -25.64 18.25 -20.92
C SER A 857 -25.11 18.43 -19.49
N GLN A 858 -25.96 18.62 -18.48
CA GLN A 858 -25.52 18.76 -17.08
C GLN A 858 -25.00 17.45 -16.44
N LEU A 859 -25.36 16.29 -16.99
CA LEU A 859 -24.73 15.02 -16.61
C LEU A 859 -23.34 14.94 -17.21
N TRP A 860 -23.20 15.24 -18.50
CA TRP A 860 -21.92 15.18 -19.21
C TRP A 860 -20.88 16.14 -18.63
N LYS A 861 -21.29 17.33 -18.19
CA LYS A 861 -20.44 18.25 -17.41
C LYS A 861 -20.05 17.74 -16.02
N CYS A 862 -20.91 16.96 -15.37
CA CYS A 862 -20.65 16.39 -14.05
C CYS A 862 -19.63 15.24 -14.11
N VAL A 863 -19.63 14.45 -15.18
CA VAL A 863 -18.76 13.26 -15.32
C VAL A 863 -17.49 13.53 -16.12
N GLY A 864 -17.08 14.80 -16.24
CA GLY A 864 -15.86 15.18 -16.96
C GLY A 864 -15.86 14.89 -18.48
N LEU A 865 -17.03 14.67 -19.10
CA LEU A 865 -17.11 14.27 -20.52
C LEU A 865 -16.45 15.33 -21.41
N ARG A 866 -15.49 14.88 -22.20
CA ARG A 866 -14.61 15.75 -22.98
C ARG A 866 -15.31 16.30 -24.22
N HIS A 867 -15.02 17.55 -24.56
CA HIS A 867 -15.58 18.15 -25.77
C HIS A 867 -14.97 17.52 -27.04
N ALA A 868 -13.68 17.22 -27.02
CA ALA A 868 -12.98 16.45 -28.05
C ALA A 868 -11.96 15.51 -27.39
N PHE A 869 -11.54 14.48 -28.13
CA PHE A 869 -10.48 13.58 -27.71
C PHE A 869 -9.09 14.23 -27.77
N THR A 870 -8.24 13.73 -26.89
CA THR A 870 -6.87 14.15 -26.61
C THR A 870 -5.91 13.09 -27.14
N TRP A 871 -4.65 12.94 -26.67
CA TRP A 871 -3.75 11.97 -27.36
C TRP A 871 -3.93 10.55 -26.93
N ASP A 872 -4.09 10.36 -25.64
CA ASP A 872 -3.92 9.04 -25.11
C ASP A 872 -5.08 8.13 -25.58
N ASP A 873 -6.20 8.78 -25.90
CA ASP A 873 -7.18 8.44 -26.92
C ASP A 873 -6.62 7.84 -28.23
N TYR A 874 -6.18 8.61 -29.26
CA TYR A 874 -6.03 8.11 -30.66
C TYR A 874 -4.81 7.17 -30.86
N ALA A 875 -4.36 6.50 -29.81
CA ALA A 875 -2.96 6.11 -29.65
C ALA A 875 -2.69 4.75 -29.02
N ARG A 876 -3.24 4.55 -27.83
CA ARG A 876 -3.71 3.26 -27.34
C ARG A 876 -4.37 2.47 -28.48
N VAL A 877 -5.10 3.16 -29.38
CA VAL A 877 -5.61 2.62 -30.66
C VAL A 877 -4.52 2.10 -31.62
N LEU A 878 -3.48 2.89 -31.93
CA LEU A 878 -2.40 2.47 -32.84
C LEU A 878 -1.60 1.29 -32.29
N CYS A 879 -1.42 1.23 -30.97
CA CYS A 879 -0.79 0.10 -30.28
C CYS A 879 -1.64 -1.17 -30.37
N ASN A 880 -2.92 -1.05 -30.02
CA ASN A 880 -3.89 -2.15 -30.14
C ASN A 880 -4.06 -2.64 -31.58
N LEU A 881 -3.88 -1.77 -32.59
CA LEU A 881 -3.83 -2.16 -34.00
C LEU A 881 -2.55 -2.92 -34.35
N ALA A 882 -1.41 -2.56 -33.77
CA ALA A 882 -0.12 -3.18 -34.11
C ALA A 882 0.09 -4.56 -33.48
N GLU A 883 -0.19 -4.70 -32.18
CA GLU A 883 -0.10 -5.99 -31.50
C GLU A 883 -1.05 -7.02 -32.14
N LYS A 884 -2.23 -6.57 -32.58
CA LYS A 884 -3.25 -7.36 -33.31
C LYS A 884 -2.79 -7.91 -34.66
N HIS A 885 -1.94 -7.20 -35.41
CA HIS A 885 -1.43 -7.64 -36.73
C HIS A 885 0.03 -8.14 -36.72
N ALA A 886 0.71 -8.06 -35.58
CA ALA A 886 1.97 -8.75 -35.27
C ALA A 886 3.13 -8.58 -36.27
N GLY A 887 3.14 -7.49 -37.05
CA GLY A 887 4.18 -7.18 -38.04
C GLY A 887 3.85 -7.54 -39.50
N GLU A 888 2.62 -7.96 -39.81
CA GLU A 888 2.11 -8.04 -41.19
C GLU A 888 1.54 -6.68 -41.67
N PRO A 889 1.44 -6.43 -42.99
CA PRO A 889 0.89 -5.18 -43.53
C PRO A 889 -0.57 -4.94 -43.13
N LEU A 890 -0.89 -3.73 -42.68
CA LEU A 890 -2.26 -3.39 -42.30
C LEU A 890 -3.23 -3.51 -43.50
N PRO A 891 -4.42 -4.12 -43.31
CA PRO A 891 -5.50 -4.03 -44.29
C PRO A 891 -5.83 -2.57 -44.59
N ALA A 892 -6.06 -2.23 -45.86
CA ALA A 892 -6.17 -0.82 -46.32
C ALA A 892 -7.15 0.08 -45.54
N MET A 893 -8.20 -0.49 -44.93
CA MET A 893 -9.13 0.26 -44.08
C MET A 893 -8.53 0.59 -42.70
N GLU A 894 -7.85 -0.37 -42.06
CA GLU A 894 -7.18 -0.15 -40.78
C GLU A 894 -5.89 0.67 -40.97
N LEU A 895 -5.22 0.56 -42.12
CA LEU A 895 -4.14 1.47 -42.53
C LEU A 895 -4.63 2.90 -42.74
N ALA A 896 -5.79 3.08 -43.39
CA ALA A 896 -6.40 4.39 -43.56
C ALA A 896 -6.87 4.99 -42.22
N LEU A 897 -7.39 4.18 -41.29
CA LEU A 897 -7.65 4.60 -39.92
C LEU A 897 -6.35 5.01 -39.24
N ALA A 898 -5.32 4.16 -39.24
CA ALA A 898 -4.01 4.46 -38.64
C ALA A 898 -3.42 5.77 -39.18
N LEU A 899 -3.42 5.98 -40.50
CA LEU A 899 -2.94 7.22 -41.11
C LEU A 899 -3.81 8.46 -40.79
N ARG A 900 -5.11 8.30 -40.49
CA ARG A 900 -6.00 9.41 -40.07
C ARG A 900 -5.92 9.72 -38.60
N LEU A 901 -5.74 8.71 -37.74
CA LEU A 901 -5.25 8.91 -36.38
C LEU A 901 -3.95 9.72 -36.50
N VAL A 902 -2.95 9.24 -37.26
CA VAL A 902 -1.64 9.89 -37.46
C VAL A 902 -1.64 11.26 -38.19
N SER A 903 -2.70 11.62 -38.91
CA SER A 903 -2.72 12.90 -39.68
C SER A 903 -3.82 13.88 -39.28
N CYS A 904 -4.73 13.49 -38.38
CA CYS A 904 -5.89 14.31 -37.98
C CYS A 904 -6.28 14.12 -36.52
N GLY A 905 -6.15 12.90 -35.97
CA GLY A 905 -6.28 12.65 -34.52
C GLY A 905 -5.20 13.42 -33.81
N LEU A 906 -3.96 13.16 -34.24
CA LEU A 906 -2.81 13.95 -33.87
C LEU A 906 -2.98 15.39 -34.24
N MET A 907 -2.83 15.78 -35.50
CA MET A 907 -2.58 17.16 -35.92
C MET A 907 -3.50 18.29 -35.37
N ALA A 908 -4.56 17.99 -34.63
CA ALA A 908 -5.50 18.85 -33.91
C ALA A 908 -4.88 19.87 -32.93
N GLU A 909 -4.26 19.46 -31.81
CA GLU A 909 -3.96 20.35 -30.68
C GLU A 909 -2.48 20.64 -30.52
N ASN A 910 -2.01 21.61 -31.33
CA ASN A 910 -0.65 21.88 -31.82
C ASN A 910 0.53 22.06 -30.80
N ILE A 911 0.40 21.57 -29.57
CA ILE A 911 1.42 21.28 -28.56
C ILE A 911 2.16 19.97 -28.86
N LYS A 912 3.47 20.07 -29.02
CA LYS A 912 4.41 18.95 -29.09
C LYS A 912 4.27 18.01 -27.91
N PRO A 913 4.03 16.73 -28.14
CA PRO A 913 4.85 15.42 -26.93
C PRO A 913 6.23 15.73 -26.16
N ASP A 914 6.45 15.15 -24.94
CA ASP A 914 7.62 14.81 -24.03
C ASP A 914 7.73 13.39 -23.28
N ALA A 915 8.76 12.56 -23.54
CA ALA A 915 8.54 11.16 -24.03
C ALA A 915 7.68 10.02 -23.41
N TYR A 916 7.11 10.02 -22.20
CA TYR A 916 6.71 8.80 -21.41
C TYR A 916 6.06 7.51 -21.98
N GLN A 917 4.79 7.39 -22.36
CA GLN A 917 4.25 7.75 -23.64
C GLN A 917 4.98 7.06 -24.81
N THR A 918 5.69 7.77 -25.70
CA THR A 918 6.08 7.32 -27.08
C THR A 918 6.12 5.80 -27.30
N GLN A 919 6.93 5.02 -26.58
CA GLN A 919 7.65 3.82 -27.03
C GLN A 919 6.84 2.54 -27.17
N GLN A 920 5.52 2.68 -27.19
CA GLN A 920 4.67 1.70 -27.82
C GLN A 920 3.89 2.20 -29.02
N LEU A 921 3.79 3.49 -29.34
CA LEU A 921 3.34 3.97 -30.64
C LEU A 921 4.04 3.18 -31.77
N PHE A 922 3.18 2.50 -32.54
CA PHE A 922 3.53 1.95 -33.82
C PHE A 922 3.06 2.87 -34.94
N LEU A 923 3.92 3.09 -35.92
CA LEU A 923 3.61 3.86 -37.14
C LEU A 923 3.65 2.91 -38.33
N PRO A 924 2.85 3.16 -39.37
CA PRO A 924 2.97 2.39 -40.60
C PRO A 924 4.33 2.67 -41.25
N ASP A 925 4.99 1.61 -41.71
CA ASP A 925 6.16 1.67 -42.56
C ASP A 925 5.78 1.88 -44.04
N GLN A 926 6.76 1.98 -44.94
CA GLN A 926 6.48 2.14 -46.38
C GLN A 926 5.67 0.98 -47.02
N GLU A 927 5.64 -0.20 -46.41
CA GLU A 927 4.83 -1.36 -46.83
C GLU A 927 3.46 -1.42 -46.11
N GLY A 928 3.16 -0.45 -45.23
CA GLY A 928 1.92 -0.38 -44.46
C GLY A 928 1.91 -1.20 -43.17
N ILE A 929 3.06 -1.74 -42.74
CA ILE A 929 3.20 -2.52 -41.49
C ILE A 929 3.30 -1.55 -40.32
N LEU A 930 2.45 -1.68 -39.30
CA LEU A 930 2.64 -0.98 -38.03
C LEU A 930 3.91 -1.51 -37.33
N ARG A 931 4.96 -0.69 -37.26
CA ARG A 931 6.20 -1.00 -36.54
C ARG A 931 6.45 0.01 -35.42
N PRO A 932 7.13 -0.40 -34.33
CA PRO A 932 7.62 0.53 -33.33
C PRO A 932 8.42 1.64 -34.01
N TRP A 933 8.11 2.88 -33.65
CA TRP A 933 8.79 4.06 -34.17
C TRP A 933 10.33 3.98 -34.05
N ASP A 934 10.89 3.29 -33.04
CA ASP A 934 12.33 3.24 -32.74
C ASP A 934 13.13 2.41 -33.77
N LYS A 935 12.40 1.57 -34.53
CA LYS A 935 12.92 0.75 -35.63
C LYS A 935 12.65 1.36 -36.99
N LEU A 936 11.74 2.32 -37.05
CA LEU A 936 11.49 3.13 -38.23
C LEU A 936 12.38 4.37 -38.21
N HIS A 937 12.76 4.88 -39.37
CA HIS A 937 13.56 6.10 -39.50
C HIS A 937 12.86 7.04 -40.48
N PHE A 938 12.67 8.32 -40.14
CA PHE A 938 12.18 9.31 -41.11
C PHE A 938 13.34 9.75 -42.01
N ASN A 939 13.12 9.71 -43.33
CA ASN A 939 14.17 9.98 -44.32
C ASN A 939 14.34 11.49 -44.55
N ASP A 940 15.03 12.20 -43.64
CA ASP A 940 15.35 13.62 -43.79
C ASP A 940 16.66 13.91 -44.54
N THR A 941 17.57 12.93 -44.66
CA THR A 941 18.78 13.01 -45.51
C THR A 941 18.72 12.12 -46.76
N PRO A 942 17.74 12.26 -47.67
CA PRO A 942 17.60 11.40 -48.87
C PRO A 942 18.73 11.57 -49.91
N TRP A 943 19.74 12.41 -49.63
CA TRP A 943 20.99 12.54 -50.40
C TRP A 943 22.15 11.73 -49.82
N MET A 944 22.00 11.11 -48.64
CA MET A 944 22.95 10.12 -48.10
C MET A 944 22.42 8.70 -48.40
N PRO A 945 23.29 7.73 -48.74
CA PRO A 945 22.88 6.36 -48.93
C PRO A 945 22.51 5.75 -47.58
N VAL A 946 21.21 5.58 -47.34
CA VAL A 946 20.68 4.88 -46.17
C VAL A 946 21.08 3.40 -46.26
N ASP A 947 21.69 2.86 -45.20
CA ASP A 947 22.06 1.45 -45.13
C ASP A 947 20.80 0.56 -45.14
N ARG A 948 20.89 -0.62 -45.78
CA ARG A 948 19.73 -1.45 -46.15
C ARG A 948 18.90 -1.97 -44.98
N ASP A 949 19.45 -1.94 -43.78
CA ASP A 949 18.86 -2.47 -42.56
C ASP A 949 18.00 -1.43 -41.81
N VAL A 950 17.91 -0.21 -42.35
CA VAL A 950 17.09 0.91 -41.84
C VAL A 950 15.73 0.90 -42.52
N VAL A 951 14.65 0.72 -41.75
CA VAL A 951 13.26 0.70 -42.25
C VAL A 951 12.67 2.11 -42.20
N LEU A 952 11.91 2.52 -43.22
CA LEU A 952 11.35 3.88 -43.32
C LEU A 952 9.84 3.91 -43.04
N CYS A 953 9.36 5.02 -42.45
CA CYS A 953 7.94 5.27 -42.22
C CYS A 953 7.15 5.54 -43.51
N HIS A 954 5.82 5.30 -43.47
CA HIS A 954 4.92 5.42 -44.63
C HIS A 954 4.92 6.82 -45.26
N GLU A 955 5.00 6.90 -46.59
CA GLU A 955 5.25 8.14 -47.34
C GLU A 955 4.18 9.23 -47.15
N TRP A 956 2.96 8.86 -46.75
CA TRP A 956 1.87 9.81 -46.53
C TRP A 956 1.95 10.51 -45.17
N LEU A 957 2.89 10.11 -44.30
CA LEU A 957 3.25 10.82 -43.08
C LEU A 957 4.19 11.98 -43.43
N SER A 958 3.64 13.18 -43.57
CA SER A 958 4.38 14.39 -43.98
C SER A 958 5.57 14.71 -43.05
N ARG A 959 6.59 15.48 -43.47
CA ARG A 959 7.63 16.03 -42.56
C ARG A 959 7.06 16.93 -41.43
N ALA A 960 5.75 17.16 -41.37
CA ALA A 960 5.08 17.71 -40.18
C ALA A 960 4.53 16.58 -39.29
N ALA A 961 3.69 15.67 -39.84
CA ALA A 961 3.03 14.47 -39.25
C ALA A 961 3.96 13.27 -38.95
N ALA A 962 5.17 13.39 -39.47
CA ALA A 962 6.38 12.76 -39.03
C ALA A 962 7.53 13.80 -38.83
N LEU A 963 7.37 14.94 -38.08
CA LEU A 963 8.49 15.51 -37.26
C LEU A 963 8.45 15.94 -35.71
N HIS A 964 7.77 15.26 -34.76
CA HIS A 964 7.92 15.08 -33.28
C HIS A 964 7.97 13.66 -32.37
N CYS A 965 7.15 12.53 -32.30
CA CYS A 965 7.19 11.15 -33.01
C CYS A 965 8.53 10.41 -33.22
N GLY A 966 9.69 10.92 -32.83
CA GLY A 966 10.86 10.04 -32.62
C GLY A 966 11.57 9.35 -33.76
N VAL A 967 10.89 8.93 -34.84
CA VAL A 967 11.29 7.94 -35.85
C VAL A 967 12.74 8.11 -36.34
N PRO A 968 13.79 7.58 -35.68
CA PRO A 968 15.12 8.20 -35.64
C PRO A 968 15.67 8.61 -37.00
N THR A 969 16.00 9.88 -37.25
CA THR A 969 16.68 10.24 -38.50
C THR A 969 18.16 9.95 -38.42
N THR A 970 18.76 9.91 -39.60
CA THR A 970 19.90 9.00 -39.86
C THR A 970 21.27 9.61 -39.55
N ARG A 971 21.34 10.93 -39.29
CA ARG A 971 22.60 11.68 -39.14
C ARG A 971 23.31 11.44 -37.81
N HIS A 972 22.58 10.93 -36.84
CA HIS A 972 22.75 11.28 -35.44
C HIS A 972 23.08 10.02 -34.63
N TRP A 973 24.10 9.28 -35.09
CA TRP A 973 24.54 7.98 -34.54
C TRP A 973 26.09 7.83 -34.34
N ALA A 974 26.87 8.91 -34.48
CA ALA A 974 28.34 8.87 -34.72
C ALA A 974 29.33 9.72 -33.85
N LEU A 975 29.08 10.14 -32.59
CA LEU A 975 29.89 11.16 -31.84
C LEU A 975 30.46 10.80 -30.44
N GLU A 976 30.22 9.62 -29.88
CA GLU A 976 30.35 9.33 -28.42
C GLU A 976 31.72 8.73 -27.97
N ARG A 977 32.66 9.39 -27.24
CA ARG A 977 33.93 8.68 -26.82
C ARG A 977 34.83 8.96 -25.55
N SER A 978 35.27 10.17 -25.11
CA SER A 978 36.48 10.23 -24.18
C SER A 978 36.81 11.50 -23.32
N ARG A 979 37.49 11.34 -22.14
CA ARG A 979 38.13 12.37 -21.24
C ARG A 979 39.11 11.75 -20.18
N LEU A 980 40.16 12.46 -19.66
CA LEU A 980 41.13 12.12 -18.55
C LEU A 980 42.13 13.32 -18.29
N PRO A 981 43.20 13.35 -17.42
CA PRO A 981 43.60 12.68 -16.14
C PRO A 981 44.21 13.62 -15.00
N THR A 982 44.57 13.10 -13.80
CA THR A 982 45.47 13.72 -12.74
C THR A 982 46.16 12.62 -11.85
N ALA A 983 47.32 12.85 -11.18
CA ALA A 983 48.20 11.72 -10.73
C ALA A 983 48.97 11.66 -9.37
N ASP A 984 49.69 12.67 -8.84
CA ASP A 984 50.83 12.35 -7.92
C ASP A 984 50.54 12.08 -6.42
N LEU A 985 49.43 12.55 -5.83
CA LEU A 985 49.10 12.27 -4.41
C LEU A 985 48.24 11.01 -4.20
N SER A 986 47.63 10.47 -5.26
CA SER A 986 46.77 9.27 -5.20
C SER A 986 47.55 7.95 -5.03
N LEU A 987 48.87 8.02 -4.91
CA LEU A 987 49.73 6.86 -4.64
C LEU A 987 49.52 6.27 -3.23
N TRP A 988 49.20 7.08 -2.22
CA TRP A 988 49.18 6.65 -0.80
C TRP A 988 47.79 6.56 -0.18
N VAL A 989 46.84 7.36 -0.66
CA VAL A 989 45.44 7.37 -0.23
C VAL A 989 44.58 6.98 -1.43
N GLN A 990 43.68 6.01 -1.23
CA GLN A 990 42.59 5.78 -2.17
C GLN A 990 41.42 6.71 -1.78
N PRO A 991 40.98 7.63 -2.67
CA PRO A 991 39.80 8.45 -2.41
C PRO A 991 38.58 7.52 -2.35
N PHE A 992 37.88 7.53 -1.21
CA PHE A 992 36.94 6.47 -0.87
C PHE A 992 35.99 6.98 0.23
N GLY A 993 34.76 7.33 -0.15
CA GLY A 993 33.82 7.95 0.78
C GLY A 993 32.37 7.70 0.41
N ALA A 994 31.48 8.24 1.23
CA ALA A 994 30.05 8.18 1.00
C ALA A 994 29.71 8.81 -0.35
N HIS A 995 29.01 8.07 -1.19
CA HIS A 995 28.45 8.52 -2.45
C HIS A 995 27.12 7.79 -2.68
N GLU A 996 26.19 8.43 -3.37
CA GLU A 996 25.01 7.78 -3.91
C GLU A 996 25.07 7.95 -5.44
N ASP A 997 24.79 6.88 -6.15
CA ASP A 997 24.74 6.87 -7.60
C ASP A 997 23.39 7.42 -8.05
N LEU A 998 23.39 8.53 -8.80
CA LEU A 998 22.17 9.26 -9.15
C LEU A 998 21.11 8.38 -9.85
N PRO A 999 21.44 7.52 -10.84
CA PRO A 999 20.47 6.56 -11.37
C PRO A 999 19.84 5.65 -10.30
N THR A 1000 20.64 5.16 -9.36
CA THR A 1000 20.16 4.35 -8.22
C THR A 1000 19.27 5.17 -7.26
N ARG A 1001 19.62 6.44 -6.97
CA ARG A 1001 18.78 7.35 -6.17
C ARG A 1001 17.42 7.56 -6.82
N LEU A 1002 17.41 7.83 -8.13
CA LEU A 1002 16.17 7.97 -8.88
C LEU A 1002 15.37 6.67 -8.80
N LYS A 1003 15.95 5.49 -9.12
CA LYS A 1003 15.25 4.19 -9.01
C LYS A 1003 14.60 3.96 -7.64
N ASN A 1004 15.29 4.33 -6.56
CA ASN A 1004 14.75 4.25 -5.21
C ASN A 1004 13.54 5.17 -5.01
N ILE A 1005 13.61 6.44 -5.45
CA ILE A 1005 12.48 7.39 -5.39
C ILE A 1005 11.27 6.84 -6.16
N LEU A 1006 11.49 6.34 -7.38
CA LEU A 1006 10.42 5.74 -8.20
C LEU A 1006 9.75 4.54 -7.50
N SER A 1007 10.50 3.77 -6.71
CA SER A 1007 9.93 2.67 -5.92
C SER A 1007 9.06 3.11 -4.73
N GLU A 1008 9.07 4.40 -4.37
CA GLU A 1008 8.22 5.02 -3.35
C GLU A 1008 6.97 5.69 -3.94
N TYR A 1009 6.86 5.80 -5.27
CA TYR A 1009 5.72 6.32 -6.03
C TYR A 1009 5.15 5.25 -7.00
N PRO A 1010 4.56 4.15 -6.48
CA PRO A 1010 4.11 3.03 -7.32
C PRO A 1010 2.88 3.35 -8.19
N ALA A 1011 2.14 4.43 -7.91
CA ALA A 1011 0.95 4.80 -8.68
C ALA A 1011 1.34 5.75 -9.83
N VAL A 1012 2.23 5.27 -10.69
CA VAL A 1012 3.07 6.04 -11.64
C VAL A 1012 2.38 7.26 -12.29
N ALA A 1013 1.24 7.07 -12.96
CA ALA A 1013 0.50 8.16 -13.59
C ALA A 1013 -0.10 9.15 -12.57
N ARG A 1014 -0.72 8.63 -11.51
CA ARG A 1014 -1.41 9.40 -10.46
C ARG A 1014 -0.45 10.27 -9.65
N ASP A 1015 0.69 9.71 -9.30
CA ASP A 1015 1.72 10.39 -8.53
C ASP A 1015 2.41 11.46 -9.38
N THR A 1016 2.74 11.15 -10.63
CA THR A 1016 3.42 12.09 -11.54
C THR A 1016 2.53 13.27 -11.94
N VAL A 1017 1.23 13.04 -12.24
CA VAL A 1017 0.28 14.15 -12.50
C VAL A 1017 0.16 15.07 -11.28
N LYS A 1018 0.02 14.52 -10.08
CA LYS A 1018 -0.13 15.31 -8.83
C LYS A 1018 1.08 16.19 -8.56
N GLU A 1019 2.28 15.62 -8.62
CA GLU A 1019 3.51 16.38 -8.40
C GLU A 1019 3.74 17.42 -9.51
N LEU A 1020 3.41 17.13 -10.77
CA LEU A 1020 3.52 18.10 -11.88
C LEU A 1020 2.51 19.26 -11.73
N LEU A 1021 1.23 18.98 -11.45
CA LEU A 1021 0.21 20.01 -11.17
C LEU A 1021 0.65 20.96 -10.05
N GLN A 1022 1.18 20.40 -8.95
CA GLN A 1022 1.69 21.19 -7.83
C GLN A 1022 2.90 22.04 -8.22
N ASN A 1023 3.83 21.53 -9.05
CA ASN A 1023 4.96 22.32 -9.55
C ASN A 1023 4.52 23.53 -10.41
N ALA A 1024 3.43 23.41 -11.18
CA ALA A 1024 2.87 24.52 -11.95
C ALA A 1024 2.15 25.54 -11.06
N ASP A 1025 1.36 25.09 -10.08
CA ASP A 1025 0.71 25.97 -9.10
C ASP A 1025 1.74 26.73 -8.24
N ASP A 1026 2.78 26.04 -7.77
CA ASP A 1026 3.92 26.61 -7.03
C ASP A 1026 4.73 27.63 -7.87
N ALA A 1027 4.70 27.51 -9.20
CA ALA A 1027 5.28 28.48 -10.14
C ALA A 1027 4.35 29.68 -10.42
N GLY A 1028 3.10 29.64 -9.93
CA GLY A 1028 2.10 30.68 -10.14
C GLY A 1028 1.48 30.68 -11.54
N ALA A 1029 1.51 29.55 -12.25
CA ALA A 1029 0.88 29.39 -13.55
C ALA A 1029 -0.66 29.37 -13.43
N GLY A 1030 -1.35 29.95 -14.41
CA GLY A 1030 -2.81 29.87 -14.57
C GLY A 1030 -3.25 28.70 -15.44
N LEU A 1031 -2.40 28.34 -16.41
CA LEU A 1031 -2.59 27.25 -17.36
C LEU A 1031 -1.46 26.23 -17.23
N MET A 1032 -1.83 24.97 -17.11
CA MET A 1032 -0.95 23.83 -17.35
C MET A 1032 -1.51 23.04 -18.51
N HIS A 1033 -0.66 22.75 -19.48
CA HIS A 1033 -1.02 21.98 -20.65
C HIS A 1033 -0.04 20.81 -20.73
N PHE A 1034 -0.43 19.70 -20.10
CA PHE A 1034 0.19 18.40 -20.36
C PHE A 1034 -0.27 18.01 -21.75
N VAL A 1035 0.61 17.63 -22.65
CA VAL A 1035 0.15 17.12 -23.94
C VAL A 1035 1.07 16.04 -24.38
N TRP A 1036 0.52 14.86 -24.63
CA TRP A 1036 1.22 13.99 -25.55
C TRP A 1036 1.34 14.85 -26.83
N ASP A 1037 2.61 15.26 -27.16
CA ASP A 1037 4.62 14.79 -29.20
C ASP A 1037 4.70 13.59 -30.33
N ARG A 1038 4.09 13.71 -31.56
CA ARG A 1038 3.90 12.53 -32.47
C ARG A 1038 4.28 12.55 -33.97
N ARG A 1039 5.43 13.09 -34.36
CA ARG A 1039 5.93 13.13 -35.75
C ARG A 1039 7.54 12.74 -35.79
N GLN A 1040 8.51 12.36 -36.65
CA GLN A 1040 9.99 12.35 -36.16
C GLN A 1040 10.68 13.73 -35.80
N HIS A 1041 10.98 14.23 -34.57
CA HIS A 1041 11.83 15.48 -34.53
C HIS A 1041 13.11 15.31 -35.36
N PRO A 1042 13.43 16.26 -36.25
CA PRO A 1042 14.55 16.06 -37.14
C PRO A 1042 15.83 15.89 -36.31
N THR A 1043 16.79 15.16 -36.84
CA THR A 1043 18.01 14.83 -36.11
C THR A 1043 19.24 15.45 -36.80
N ASP A 1044 18.97 16.32 -37.78
CA ASP A 1044 19.90 17.01 -38.66
C ASP A 1044 20.79 18.05 -37.92
N ALA A 1045 20.28 18.66 -36.86
CA ALA A 1045 20.86 19.83 -36.19
C ALA A 1045 20.75 19.77 -34.65
N THR A 1046 21.61 18.97 -34.02
CA THR A 1046 21.58 18.67 -32.57
C THR A 1046 22.98 18.65 -31.92
N PHE A 1047 23.06 18.39 -30.61
CA PHE A 1047 24.30 18.46 -29.82
C PHE A 1047 25.29 17.31 -30.09
N ASN A 1048 24.78 16.09 -30.16
CA ASN A 1048 25.54 14.87 -30.43
C ASN A 1048 24.61 13.82 -31.04
N THR A 1049 25.02 12.56 -30.93
CA THR A 1049 24.40 11.41 -31.59
C THR A 1049 23.66 10.48 -30.63
N ASN A 1050 23.52 10.93 -29.39
CA ASN A 1050 22.93 10.17 -28.30
C ASN A 1050 21.57 10.80 -27.96
N TRP A 1051 21.45 12.11 -28.21
CA TRP A 1051 20.19 12.87 -28.29
C TRP A 1051 19.13 12.26 -29.23
N ASN A 1052 19.48 11.25 -30.06
CA ASN A 1052 18.60 10.71 -31.08
C ASN A 1052 17.40 10.02 -30.44
N PHE A 1053 17.71 9.21 -29.44
CA PHE A 1053 16.74 8.51 -28.60
C PHE A 1053 15.83 9.50 -27.83
N LEU A 1054 16.27 10.76 -27.65
CA LEU A 1054 15.51 11.83 -26.98
C LEU A 1054 14.61 12.64 -27.91
N GLN A 1055 14.75 12.46 -29.21
CA GLN A 1055 13.76 12.92 -30.19
C GLN A 1055 12.47 12.05 -30.13
N GLY A 1056 12.43 11.00 -29.28
CA GLY A 1056 11.33 10.03 -29.06
C GLY A 1056 9.95 10.56 -28.58
N PRO A 1057 8.93 9.67 -28.45
CA PRO A 1057 7.06 10.16 -28.80
C PRO A 1057 6.22 10.80 -27.75
N ALA A 1058 6.96 11.53 -26.96
CA ALA A 1058 6.66 12.75 -26.26
C ALA A 1058 5.63 12.50 -25.01
N LEU A 1059 4.75 13.18 -24.16
CA LEU A 1059 4.18 14.37 -23.31
C LEU A 1059 4.65 15.88 -22.96
N CYS A 1060 4.74 16.96 -23.79
CA CYS A 1060 5.26 18.27 -23.29
C CYS A 1060 4.34 18.87 -22.25
N ILE A 1061 4.92 19.17 -21.10
CA ILE A 1061 4.25 19.89 -20.04
C ILE A 1061 4.61 21.38 -20.14
N TYR A 1062 3.71 22.16 -20.70
CA TYR A 1062 3.78 23.62 -20.67
C TYR A 1062 3.09 24.17 -19.43
N ASN A 1063 3.61 25.27 -18.92
CA ASN A 1063 2.81 26.19 -18.12
C ASN A 1063 3.20 27.66 -18.43
N ASP A 1064 2.25 28.57 -18.21
CA ASP A 1064 2.35 29.99 -18.55
C ASP A 1064 3.13 30.85 -17.53
N SER A 1065 4.04 30.23 -16.76
CA SER A 1065 4.97 30.91 -15.85
C SER A 1065 6.43 30.58 -16.20
N PRO A 1066 7.24 31.52 -16.69
CA PRO A 1066 8.64 31.28 -17.00
C PRO A 1066 9.49 31.18 -15.72
N PHE A 1067 10.24 30.09 -15.58
CA PHE A 1067 11.14 29.85 -14.45
C PHE A 1067 12.16 30.98 -14.25
N GLN A 1068 12.32 31.41 -13.00
CA GLN A 1068 13.40 32.30 -12.60
C GLN A 1068 14.67 31.49 -12.30
N GLN A 1069 15.81 32.16 -12.18
CA GLN A 1069 17.08 31.54 -11.79
C GLN A 1069 16.98 30.70 -10.49
N GLN A 1070 16.11 31.11 -9.56
CA GLN A 1070 15.87 30.38 -8.30
C GLN A 1070 15.08 29.08 -8.52
N ASP A 1071 14.11 29.06 -9.44
CA ASP A 1071 13.37 27.83 -9.78
C ASP A 1071 14.28 26.84 -10.52
N ILE A 1072 15.16 27.33 -11.42
CA ILE A 1072 16.20 26.54 -12.10
C ILE A 1072 17.20 25.93 -11.10
N GLU A 1073 17.64 26.69 -10.09
CA GLU A 1073 18.51 26.17 -9.02
C GLU A 1073 17.78 25.23 -8.04
N GLY A 1074 16.46 25.37 -7.90
CA GLY A 1074 15.61 24.50 -7.10
C GLY A 1074 15.44 23.13 -7.74
N ILE A 1075 15.00 23.07 -9.00
CA ILE A 1075 14.76 21.82 -9.74
C ILE A 1075 16.03 20.98 -9.93
N GLN A 1076 17.21 21.61 -9.98
CA GLN A 1076 18.51 20.91 -9.98
C GLN A 1076 18.81 20.16 -8.67
N ARG A 1077 18.19 20.51 -7.54
CA ARG A 1077 18.56 20.00 -6.20
C ARG A 1077 17.51 19.06 -5.64
N LEU A 1078 17.64 17.78 -6.02
CA LEU A 1078 16.95 16.66 -5.38
C LEU A 1078 17.00 16.79 -3.84
N GLY A 1079 15.85 16.66 -3.18
CA GLY A 1079 15.75 16.75 -1.72
C GLY A 1079 15.81 18.17 -1.13
N LEU A 1080 15.84 19.22 -1.96
CA LEU A 1080 15.58 20.61 -1.55
C LEU A 1080 14.34 21.15 -2.25
N GLY A 1081 13.20 21.16 -1.54
CA GLY A 1081 12.03 21.94 -1.94
C GLY A 1081 12.42 23.40 -2.14
N GLY A 1082 12.29 23.92 -3.35
CA GLY A 1082 13.01 25.11 -3.84
C GLY A 1082 12.68 26.45 -3.18
N LYS A 1083 11.75 26.49 -2.21
CA LYS A 1083 11.18 27.70 -1.61
C LYS A 1083 11.25 27.69 -0.07
N GLN A 1084 12.42 27.37 0.51
CA GLN A 1084 12.64 27.49 1.96
C GLN A 1084 12.33 28.92 2.45
N GLY A 1085 11.39 29.03 3.38
CA GLY A 1085 10.96 30.31 3.98
C GLY A 1085 9.61 30.84 3.50
N ARG A 1086 8.98 30.22 2.50
CA ARG A 1086 7.59 30.48 2.12
C ARG A 1086 6.63 29.54 2.87
N GLN A 1087 5.52 30.09 3.39
CA GLN A 1087 4.46 29.32 4.09
C GLN A 1087 3.29 28.97 3.15
N ASP A 1088 3.42 29.37 1.88
CA ASP A 1088 2.39 29.38 0.86
C ASP A 1088 2.51 28.24 -0.18
N VAL A 1089 3.50 27.34 -0.01
CA VAL A 1089 3.96 26.36 -1.01
C VAL A 1089 3.89 24.95 -0.41
N THR A 1090 3.38 23.95 -1.16
CA THR A 1090 3.03 22.63 -0.58
C THR A 1090 3.65 21.47 -1.37
N GLY A 1091 4.77 20.90 -0.91
CA GLY A 1091 5.38 19.75 -1.60
C GLY A 1091 6.37 18.94 -0.75
N LYS A 1092 6.45 17.62 -0.99
CA LYS A 1092 7.39 16.72 -0.29
C LYS A 1092 8.83 16.96 -0.80
N TYR A 1093 9.58 17.77 -0.06
CA TYR A 1093 11.04 17.88 -0.14
C TYR A 1093 11.67 18.20 -1.51
N GLY A 1094 10.88 18.64 -2.50
CA GLY A 1094 11.39 18.84 -3.88
C GLY A 1094 11.73 17.53 -4.59
N LEU A 1095 11.18 16.39 -4.14
CA LEU A 1095 11.35 15.10 -4.83
C LEU A 1095 10.33 14.91 -5.95
N GLY A 1096 9.22 15.65 -5.96
CA GLY A 1096 8.09 15.48 -6.89
C GLY A 1096 8.45 15.47 -8.37
N PHE A 1097 9.30 16.39 -8.84
CA PHE A 1097 9.77 16.37 -10.24
C PHE A 1097 10.57 15.10 -10.57
N SER A 1098 11.06 14.34 -9.60
CA SER A 1098 11.73 13.05 -9.86
C SER A 1098 10.77 11.96 -10.33
N THR A 1099 9.45 12.09 -10.11
CA THR A 1099 8.45 11.14 -10.65
C THR A 1099 8.48 11.09 -12.17
N VAL A 1100 8.91 12.19 -12.83
CA VAL A 1100 9.21 12.20 -14.26
C VAL A 1100 10.31 11.20 -14.64
N PHE A 1101 11.03 10.57 -13.72
CA PHE A 1101 11.97 9.51 -14.06
C PHE A 1101 11.35 8.10 -14.13
N HIS A 1102 10.07 7.89 -13.74
CA HIS A 1102 9.30 6.83 -14.40
C HIS A 1102 9.19 7.20 -15.88
N PHE A 1103 8.97 8.49 -16.14
CA PHE A 1103 8.67 9.05 -17.45
C PHE A 1103 9.87 9.00 -18.40
N THR A 1104 11.08 9.33 -17.93
CA THR A 1104 12.24 9.63 -18.77
C THR A 1104 13.57 9.13 -18.21
N ASP A 1105 14.54 8.94 -19.09
CA ASP A 1105 15.96 8.88 -18.71
C ASP A 1105 16.72 10.21 -18.88
N CYS A 1106 16.16 11.21 -19.57
CA CYS A 1106 16.83 12.49 -19.83
C CYS A 1106 15.84 13.68 -20.01
N PRO A 1107 15.30 14.23 -18.91
CA PRO A 1107 14.37 15.35 -18.97
C PRO A 1107 15.07 16.65 -19.34
N ALA A 1108 14.38 17.47 -20.12
CA ALA A 1108 14.77 18.80 -20.54
C ALA A 1108 13.66 19.81 -20.23
N PHE A 1109 13.96 21.10 -20.24
CA PHE A 1109 12.97 22.15 -20.31
C PHE A 1109 13.53 23.42 -20.95
N LEU A 1110 12.69 24.15 -21.67
CA LEU A 1110 13.00 25.46 -22.23
C LEU A 1110 12.14 26.53 -21.56
N THR A 1111 12.75 27.58 -21.04
CA THR A 1111 12.08 28.68 -20.31
C THR A 1111 12.43 30.04 -20.90
N GLY A 1112 11.43 30.94 -20.92
CA GLY A 1112 11.58 32.36 -21.28
C GLY A 1112 12.23 32.61 -22.65
N ASP A 1113 12.07 31.66 -23.59
CA ASP A 1113 12.68 31.61 -24.93
C ASP A 1113 14.19 31.91 -24.98
N SER A 1114 14.90 31.63 -23.90
CA SER A 1114 16.28 32.10 -23.66
C SER A 1114 17.19 31.09 -22.94
N ALA A 1115 16.64 30.14 -22.16
CA ALA A 1115 17.42 29.07 -21.54
C ALA A 1115 16.80 27.70 -21.80
N LEU A 1116 17.63 26.74 -22.23
CA LEU A 1116 17.32 25.31 -22.33
C LEU A 1116 18.16 24.57 -21.28
N CYS A 1117 17.49 23.94 -20.32
CA CYS A 1117 18.11 23.09 -19.30
C CYS A 1117 17.85 21.61 -19.64
N VAL A 1118 18.83 20.73 -19.42
CA VAL A 1118 18.68 19.29 -19.65
C VAL A 1118 19.40 18.50 -18.57
N PHE A 1119 18.78 17.43 -18.10
CA PHE A 1119 19.22 16.53 -17.05
C PHE A 1119 19.58 15.17 -17.67
N ASP A 1120 20.78 14.67 -17.39
CA ASP A 1120 21.34 13.47 -17.99
C ASP A 1120 21.99 12.59 -16.90
N PRO A 1121 21.18 11.89 -16.07
CA PRO A 1121 21.69 11.11 -14.94
C PRO A 1121 22.59 9.94 -15.33
N HIS A 1122 22.49 9.44 -16.58
CA HIS A 1122 23.33 8.35 -17.09
C HIS A 1122 24.63 8.86 -17.73
N LEU A 1123 24.77 10.17 -17.95
CA LEU A 1123 25.89 10.84 -18.63
C LEU A 1123 26.06 10.42 -20.10
N CYS A 1124 24.96 10.01 -20.74
CA CYS A 1124 24.93 9.53 -22.12
C CYS A 1124 24.65 10.66 -23.11
N TYR A 1125 23.87 11.67 -22.72
CA TYR A 1125 23.18 12.55 -23.65
C TYR A 1125 23.85 13.92 -23.82
N VAL A 1126 24.34 14.56 -22.76
CA VAL A 1126 24.89 15.92 -22.83
C VAL A 1126 26.41 15.92 -23.06
N PRO A 1127 26.93 16.54 -24.14
CA PRO A 1127 28.37 16.61 -24.41
C PRO A 1127 29.17 17.30 -23.28
N GLY A 1128 29.80 16.48 -22.45
CA GLY A 1128 30.67 16.96 -21.38
C GLY A 1128 30.02 17.07 -19.99
N ALA A 1129 28.82 16.51 -19.80
CA ALA A 1129 28.29 16.21 -18.47
C ALA A 1129 29.24 15.33 -17.65
N THR A 1130 29.06 15.32 -16.33
CA THR A 1130 29.86 14.51 -15.39
C THR A 1130 29.00 14.09 -14.18
N THR A 1131 29.47 13.17 -13.35
CA THR A 1131 28.79 12.79 -12.10
C THR A 1131 28.57 13.96 -11.13
N GLU A 1132 29.32 15.06 -11.27
CA GLU A 1132 29.18 16.29 -10.47
C GLU A 1132 28.30 17.35 -11.17
N SER A 1133 27.89 17.11 -12.42
CA SER A 1133 26.96 17.94 -13.21
C SER A 1133 26.32 17.08 -14.33
N PRO A 1134 25.30 16.27 -13.99
CA PRO A 1134 24.68 15.32 -14.90
C PRO A 1134 23.62 16.02 -15.76
N GLY A 1135 24.08 16.74 -16.79
CA GLY A 1135 23.24 17.55 -17.66
C GLY A 1135 23.97 18.75 -18.26
N GLY A 1136 23.21 19.75 -18.72
CA GLY A 1136 23.73 21.02 -19.24
C GLY A 1136 22.67 22.11 -19.40
N MET A 1137 23.09 23.38 -19.39
CA MET A 1137 22.23 24.53 -19.67
C MET A 1137 22.79 25.32 -20.86
N PHE A 1138 21.91 25.72 -21.77
CA PHE A 1138 22.27 26.33 -23.06
C PHE A 1138 21.49 27.63 -23.29
N ALA A 1139 22.20 28.68 -23.73
CA ALA A 1139 21.59 29.96 -24.08
C ALA A 1139 20.91 29.90 -25.47
N VAL A 1140 19.58 30.02 -25.48
CA VAL A 1140 18.73 29.86 -26.67
C VAL A 1140 18.66 31.16 -27.48
N ASN A 1141 19.81 31.65 -27.93
CA ASN A 1141 19.92 32.86 -28.75
C ASN A 1141 19.62 32.60 -30.24
N SER A 1142 19.57 33.65 -31.06
CA SER A 1142 19.28 33.55 -32.51
C SER A 1142 20.32 32.75 -33.32
N TYR A 1143 21.51 32.48 -32.75
CA TYR A 1143 22.47 31.53 -33.32
C TYR A 1143 22.11 30.09 -32.93
N PHE A 1144 21.79 29.84 -31.66
CA PHE A 1144 21.30 28.53 -31.18
C PHE A 1144 20.08 28.07 -31.99
N LYS A 1145 19.05 28.90 -32.13
CA LYS A 1145 17.79 28.59 -32.84
C LYS A 1145 17.97 28.23 -34.33
N ARG A 1146 19.12 28.56 -34.92
CA ARG A 1146 19.49 28.26 -36.31
C ARG A 1146 20.50 27.11 -36.43
N THR A 1147 21.35 26.90 -35.43
CA THR A 1147 22.40 25.87 -35.42
C THR A 1147 21.93 24.56 -34.80
N PHE A 1148 21.00 24.64 -33.84
CA PHE A 1148 20.29 23.53 -33.22
C PHE A 1148 18.78 23.71 -33.41
N GLN A 1149 18.37 24.04 -34.64
CA GLN A 1149 16.98 24.31 -34.99
C GLN A 1149 16.06 23.12 -34.67
N ASP A 1150 16.60 21.91 -34.67
CA ASP A 1150 15.85 20.69 -34.43
C ASP A 1150 15.59 20.49 -32.94
N ILE A 1151 16.63 20.64 -32.09
CA ILE A 1151 16.46 20.67 -30.62
C ILE A 1151 15.55 21.82 -30.21
N TYR A 1152 15.76 23.04 -30.71
CA TYR A 1152 14.86 24.15 -30.41
C TYR A 1152 13.43 23.88 -30.92
N GLY A 1153 13.35 23.19 -32.06
CA GLY A 1153 12.12 22.64 -32.61
C GLY A 1153 11.41 21.74 -31.61
N THR A 1154 12.08 20.99 -30.74
CA THR A 1154 11.44 20.08 -29.77
C THR A 1154 10.68 20.78 -28.64
N PHE A 1155 10.64 22.12 -28.61
CA PHE A 1155 10.04 22.90 -27.51
C PHE A 1155 8.90 23.85 -27.92
N LEU A 1156 8.28 23.71 -29.11
CA LEU A 1156 7.08 24.47 -29.55
C LEU A 1156 7.19 25.98 -29.81
N PRO A 1157 8.17 26.45 -30.58
CA PRO A 1157 8.12 27.82 -31.10
C PRO A 1157 6.94 28.08 -32.05
N SER A 1158 6.16 27.06 -32.42
CA SER A 1158 5.02 27.10 -33.35
C SER A 1158 3.63 27.04 -32.70
N PHE A 1159 3.53 26.97 -31.37
CA PHE A 1159 2.24 26.92 -30.68
C PHE A 1159 2.23 27.68 -29.36
N PHE A 1160 3.18 27.40 -28.47
CA PHE A 1160 3.29 28.16 -27.23
C PHE A 1160 4.17 29.39 -27.42
N ASN A 1161 3.82 30.44 -26.69
CA ASN A 1161 4.70 31.58 -26.57
C ASN A 1161 5.79 31.28 -25.52
N LEU A 1162 6.86 30.61 -25.93
CA LEU A 1162 7.97 30.21 -25.06
C LEU A 1162 8.62 31.39 -24.32
N SER A 1163 8.42 32.63 -24.78
CA SER A 1163 8.91 33.83 -24.10
C SER A 1163 8.10 34.20 -22.84
N GLN A 1164 6.96 33.54 -22.62
CA GLN A 1164 6.01 33.78 -21.53
C GLN A 1164 5.71 32.54 -20.68
N GLY A 1165 6.50 31.47 -20.77
CA GLY A 1165 6.28 30.25 -20.00
C GLY A 1165 7.52 29.38 -19.87
N VAL A 1166 7.34 28.20 -19.27
CA VAL A 1166 8.29 27.10 -19.32
C VAL A 1166 7.63 25.91 -20.00
N LEU A 1167 8.43 25.16 -20.75
CA LEU A 1167 8.03 23.95 -21.42
C LEU A 1167 9.00 22.82 -21.10
N PHE A 1168 8.51 21.84 -20.36
CA PHE A 1168 9.24 20.61 -20.12
C PHE A 1168 9.24 19.71 -21.35
N ARG A 1169 10.28 18.90 -21.41
CA ARG A 1169 10.41 17.79 -22.32
C ARG A 1169 11.06 16.54 -21.65
N LEU A 1170 10.35 15.46 -21.29
CA LEU A 1170 10.77 14.27 -20.52
C LEU A 1170 10.92 12.95 -21.36
N PRO A 1171 11.88 12.82 -22.30
CA PRO A 1171 12.22 11.60 -23.07
C PRO A 1171 12.16 10.19 -22.42
N LEU A 1172 11.08 9.46 -22.62
CA LEU A 1172 10.95 8.01 -22.44
C LEU A 1172 12.12 7.12 -22.82
N ARG A 1173 12.15 6.08 -22.01
CA ARG A 1173 12.89 4.83 -21.97
C ARG A 1173 12.27 3.66 -22.75
N THR A 1174 13.02 3.20 -23.74
CA THR A 1174 12.51 2.30 -24.80
C THR A 1174 12.46 0.86 -24.33
N ALA A 1175 11.95 -0.04 -25.17
CA ALA A 1175 12.35 -1.44 -25.05
C ALA A 1175 13.90 -1.57 -25.06
N ALA A 1176 14.59 -0.79 -25.91
CA ALA A 1176 16.04 -0.58 -25.85
C ALA A 1176 16.50 0.22 -24.61
N GLY A 1177 15.94 1.40 -24.35
CA GLY A 1177 16.32 2.27 -23.22
C GLY A 1177 16.21 1.59 -21.86
N ALA A 1178 15.16 0.82 -21.57
CA ALA A 1178 14.97 0.13 -20.29
C ALA A 1178 16.03 -0.95 -20.04
N ASN A 1179 16.48 -1.63 -21.09
CA ASN A 1179 17.58 -2.59 -21.00
C ASN A 1179 18.96 -1.93 -20.71
N ILE A 1180 19.07 -0.61 -20.89
CA ILE A 1180 20.29 0.18 -20.67
C ILE A 1180 20.16 1.08 -19.42
N SER A 1181 18.93 1.43 -19.04
CA SER A 1181 18.66 2.36 -17.95
C SER A 1181 18.92 1.75 -16.59
N ARG A 1182 19.56 2.55 -15.74
CA ARG A 1182 19.81 2.24 -14.33
C ARG A 1182 18.82 2.94 -13.40
N VAL A 1183 17.88 3.71 -13.97
CA VAL A 1183 16.85 4.50 -13.27
C VAL A 1183 15.54 3.72 -13.14
N SER A 1184 15.09 3.08 -14.21
CA SER A 1184 13.88 2.27 -14.21
C SER A 1184 13.98 1.21 -15.29
N ASP A 1185 13.37 0.06 -15.06
CA ASP A 1185 13.19 -1.06 -16.00
C ASP A 1185 11.83 -1.00 -16.71
N MET A 1186 11.01 0.01 -16.39
CA MET A 1186 9.72 0.24 -17.02
C MET A 1186 9.93 0.63 -18.49
N VAL A 1187 9.72 -0.35 -19.37
CA VAL A 1187 9.31 -0.15 -20.77
C VAL A 1187 7.86 0.28 -20.74
N VAL A 1188 7.54 1.35 -21.45
CA VAL A 1188 6.29 2.06 -21.20
C VAL A 1188 5.35 1.95 -22.38
N ARG A 1189 4.08 1.85 -22.03
CA ARG A 1189 2.91 1.65 -22.86
C ARG A 1189 2.31 2.97 -23.28
N ASP A 1190 1.62 2.93 -24.40
CA ASP A 1190 0.65 3.96 -24.69
C ASP A 1190 -0.49 3.98 -23.63
N GLU A 1191 -0.74 2.84 -22.99
CA GLU A 1191 -1.67 2.64 -21.87
C GLU A 1191 -1.25 3.37 -20.58
N ASP A 1192 0.05 3.45 -20.28
CA ASP A 1192 0.59 3.94 -18.99
C ASP A 1192 0.30 5.43 -18.74
N VAL A 1193 -0.16 6.12 -19.79
CA VAL A 1193 -0.31 7.57 -19.83
C VAL A 1193 -1.68 7.94 -20.34
N MET A 1194 -2.32 7.05 -21.08
CA MET A 1194 -3.77 6.92 -21.01
C MET A 1194 -4.26 6.81 -19.56
N ALA A 1195 -3.45 6.25 -18.65
CA ALA A 1195 -3.69 6.35 -17.21
C ALA A 1195 -3.56 7.78 -16.63
N MET A 1196 -2.69 8.66 -17.16
CA MET A 1196 -2.70 10.10 -16.81
C MET A 1196 -3.92 10.82 -17.41
N GLU A 1197 -4.25 10.50 -18.66
CA GLU A 1197 -5.41 11.09 -19.33
C GLU A 1197 -6.69 10.75 -18.59
N THR A 1198 -6.91 9.46 -18.36
CA THR A 1198 -8.06 8.91 -17.62
C THR A 1198 -8.11 9.56 -16.24
N LEU A 1199 -7.01 9.58 -15.50
CA LEU A 1199 -6.93 10.28 -14.21
C LEU A 1199 -7.32 11.77 -14.32
N LEU A 1200 -6.93 12.49 -15.36
CA LEU A 1200 -7.31 13.89 -15.55
C LEU A 1200 -8.76 14.08 -16.02
N ALA A 1201 -9.36 13.09 -16.69
CA ALA A 1201 -10.80 13.05 -16.96
C ALA A 1201 -11.62 12.76 -15.68
N GLU A 1202 -11.09 11.89 -14.83
CA GLU A 1202 -11.81 11.25 -13.73
C GLU A 1202 -11.58 11.93 -12.37
N GLU A 1203 -10.32 12.06 -11.94
CA GLU A 1203 -9.94 12.76 -10.70
C GLU A 1203 -9.75 14.28 -10.89
N GLY A 1204 -9.75 14.78 -12.14
CA GLY A 1204 -9.38 16.16 -12.50
C GLY A 1204 -9.99 17.27 -11.63
N GLU A 1205 -11.28 17.18 -11.32
CA GLU A 1205 -11.98 18.13 -10.43
C GLU A 1205 -11.37 18.12 -9.01
N SER A 1206 -11.10 16.94 -8.45
CA SER A 1206 -10.48 16.80 -7.13
C SER A 1206 -9.00 17.22 -7.10
N LEU A 1207 -8.29 17.08 -8.23
CA LEU A 1207 -6.88 17.46 -8.38
C LEU A 1207 -6.67 18.97 -8.37
N VAL A 1208 -7.60 19.73 -8.98
CA VAL A 1208 -7.50 21.20 -9.07
C VAL A 1208 -8.12 21.92 -7.86
N LEU A 1209 -9.03 21.26 -7.13
CA LEU A 1209 -9.83 21.84 -6.02
C LEU A 1209 -9.04 22.64 -4.95
N PHE A 1210 -7.77 22.29 -4.71
CA PHE A 1210 -6.92 22.93 -3.70
C PHE A 1210 -5.75 23.76 -4.27
N LEU A 1211 -5.62 23.84 -5.60
CA LEU A 1211 -4.62 24.66 -6.28
C LEU A 1211 -5.05 26.14 -6.24
N ARG A 1212 -4.09 27.07 -6.15
CA ARG A 1212 -4.34 28.49 -5.86
C ARG A 1212 -4.27 29.41 -7.06
N HIS A 1213 -3.45 29.05 -8.02
CA HIS A 1213 -3.10 29.79 -9.23
C HIS A 1213 -3.56 29.02 -10.46
N LEU A 1214 -3.39 27.69 -10.44
CA LEU A 1214 -3.76 26.83 -11.54
C LEU A 1214 -5.28 26.73 -11.67
N HIS A 1215 -5.80 27.16 -12.81
CA HIS A 1215 -7.25 27.24 -13.07
C HIS A 1215 -7.66 26.49 -14.35
N THR A 1216 -6.70 26.15 -15.19
CA THR A 1216 -6.93 25.36 -16.40
C THR A 1216 -5.87 24.27 -16.49
N VAL A 1217 -6.31 23.01 -16.51
CA VAL A 1217 -5.50 21.88 -16.95
C VAL A 1217 -6.06 21.47 -18.30
N VAL A 1218 -5.23 21.49 -19.34
CA VAL A 1218 -5.59 20.94 -20.65
C VAL A 1218 -4.69 19.75 -20.92
N PHE A 1219 -5.27 18.79 -21.62
CA PHE A 1219 -4.67 17.54 -22.03
C PHE A 1219 -5.10 17.32 -23.49
N SER A 1220 -4.21 16.91 -24.42
CA SER A 1220 -4.52 16.95 -25.87
C SER A 1220 -3.59 16.09 -26.74
N GLU A 1221 -3.74 16.07 -28.10
CA GLU A 1221 -2.93 15.29 -29.07
C GLU A 1221 -2.23 16.17 -30.16
N ILE A 1222 -0.95 15.91 -30.55
CA ILE A 1222 -0.40 15.96 -31.96
C ILE A 1222 0.76 15.02 -32.28
#